data_AF-A0A1Y1UTQ0-F1
#
_entry.id   AF-A0A1Y1UTQ0-F1
#
_cell.length_a   1.000
_cell.length_b   1.000
_cell.length_c   1.000
_cell.angle_alpha   90.00
_cell.angle_beta   90.00
_cell.angle_gamma   90.00
#
_symmetry.space_group_name_H-M   'P 1'
#
loop_
_entity.id
_entity.type
_entity.pdbx_description
1 polymer ?
#
loop_
_entity_poly.entity_id
_entity_poly.type
_entity_poly.pdbx_seq_one_letter_code
_entity_poly.pdbx_strand_id
1 'polypeptide(L)'
;MTIFKDTTSTYSISDSIFKNISSKISIPVISDGKYSIFTFSNTEFRNIRTINELFNEESSYTFNNVSFKNITTNSKFLMHFSNHDVIINQMDAENVSCIGDSGNSFFIAYDTDIIKYNKLLIDGITIKNVNSNGSIIKIEGRNSIFSIKNSTIINNSSYGPIINITSDNSTNLISNIEFNNNYNINRYSCGNIHFSNDLNITITNSTFNNNQLKSNGGVICMDNIYNMELNLISNHFIENKAKNGGALYLKNNDHIDLHNNRSITIENNIFEKNQADDFGGAIYSEYNNLYLATTKNNKINYNEAGIMGGGIYSPNFIEKNLFNIEHFTFKNNKMGDYTTKPAYAILTNKNNFDEPIQITTGDRIHLTFILKDEFNNVIKDETKYYSTITLRVILEKKYKNDKVETHNELDYNLIGNMGTFSNGVCDLNTFLIYAKPNIYIMKFIVENYNSEIKFNINNIEIQVNDCNQNQIKKLNRKEIPYCEDPKCRDSCPVGIYAKCIKSDNITLENDIKNNICSCYTGYTGENCENKIFINYSFLNKVIIGITTFIILIVIVVNIFLWVNRNQSIVKDFGFLIIILISLSLILFSVSYLFSTYTSYKTCSLKFFFKHFGISILLYVFVITLMLNFKLGIRKNLNNIKNFESAEASFEKSYNKTYRIDNGNIKKINIKDIINTAVNDSSSSNKGIDISRNMIKNYNDYGDICYFTTQETDMYEGMLKKIKEINMLYLKALLLLLFYVVILMGMIFIKRQKDENDINFIKNSNGEWIYKCKLDKMDVLLDFMELLIFIFTFTKSNQLNFYNGIFRYTIYIFYSTEIGLSFGPLVNVK
;
A
#
# COMPACT_ATOMS: atom_id res chain seq x y z
N MET A 1 -20.44 57.73 -52.34
CA MET A 1 -19.30 58.62 -52.59
C MET A 1 -18.28 58.34 -51.51
N THR A 2 -17.02 58.12 -51.86
CA THR A 2 -15.91 58.05 -50.90
C THR A 2 -15.51 59.45 -50.48
N ILE A 3 -15.09 59.64 -49.23
CA ILE A 3 -14.80 60.96 -48.67
C ILE A 3 -13.49 61.52 -49.23
N PHE A 4 -12.42 60.71 -49.26
CA PHE A 4 -11.10 61.09 -49.79
C PHE A 4 -10.73 60.20 -50.98
N LYS A 5 -10.39 60.78 -52.14
CA LYS A 5 -10.19 60.02 -53.40
C LYS A 5 -8.92 60.39 -54.17
N ASP A 6 -8.02 61.17 -53.61
CA ASP A 6 -6.82 61.61 -54.33
C ASP A 6 -5.68 60.60 -54.19
N THR A 7 -4.79 60.55 -55.18
CA THR A 7 -3.56 59.75 -55.12
C THR A 7 -2.41 60.57 -54.51
N THR A 8 -1.46 59.92 -53.83
CA THR A 8 -0.21 60.54 -53.35
C THR A 8 -0.39 61.81 -52.51
N SER A 9 -1.37 61.81 -51.60
CA SER A 9 -1.69 62.96 -50.76
C SER A 9 -1.42 62.68 -49.28
N THR A 10 -1.20 63.75 -48.50
CA THR A 10 -1.06 63.66 -47.05
C THR A 10 -2.29 64.25 -46.39
N TYR A 11 -3.00 63.45 -45.61
CA TYR A 11 -4.20 63.85 -44.88
C TYR A 11 -3.95 63.77 -43.37
N SER A 12 -4.33 64.83 -42.67
CA SER A 12 -4.39 64.88 -41.20
C SER A 12 -5.83 65.19 -40.79
N ILE A 13 -6.47 64.24 -40.13
CA ILE A 13 -7.84 64.35 -39.62
C ILE A 13 -7.76 64.29 -38.10
N SER A 14 -8.19 65.34 -37.41
CA SER A 14 -8.25 65.37 -35.95
C SER A 14 -9.63 65.74 -35.42
N ASP A 15 -9.93 65.31 -34.19
CA ASP A 15 -11.09 65.74 -33.39
C ASP A 15 -12.43 65.62 -34.15
N SER A 16 -12.58 64.50 -34.86
CA SER A 16 -13.62 64.31 -35.88
C SER A 16 -14.54 63.12 -35.57
N ILE A 17 -15.76 63.16 -36.11
CA ILE A 17 -16.73 62.06 -35.97
C ILE A 17 -17.32 61.69 -37.33
N PHE A 18 -17.11 60.45 -37.75
CA PHE A 18 -17.75 59.82 -38.91
C PHE A 18 -18.88 58.93 -38.41
N LYS A 19 -20.13 59.29 -38.69
CA LYS A 19 -21.29 58.56 -38.13
C LYS A 19 -22.42 58.32 -39.11
N ASN A 20 -23.20 57.26 -38.86
CA ASN A 20 -24.43 56.92 -39.56
C ASN A 20 -24.22 56.76 -41.08
N ILE A 21 -23.17 56.04 -41.46
CA ILE A 21 -22.82 55.79 -42.85
C ILE A 21 -23.39 54.44 -43.28
N SER A 22 -24.20 54.43 -44.34
CA SER A 22 -24.67 53.20 -44.98
C SER A 22 -24.22 53.19 -46.44
N SER A 23 -23.19 52.41 -46.76
CA SER A 23 -22.64 52.32 -48.12
C SER A 23 -22.96 50.98 -48.76
N LYS A 24 -23.49 51.04 -50.00
CA LYS A 24 -23.66 49.88 -50.89
C LYS A 24 -22.73 49.95 -52.11
N ILE A 25 -21.66 50.74 -52.01
CA ILE A 25 -20.74 50.99 -53.12
C ILE A 25 -19.52 50.08 -52.94
N SER A 26 -19.00 49.56 -54.04
CA SER A 26 -17.83 48.67 -54.12
C SER A 26 -16.49 49.41 -54.09
N ILE A 27 -16.41 50.57 -53.43
CA ILE A 27 -15.16 51.33 -53.22
C ILE A 27 -15.02 51.63 -51.72
N PRO A 28 -13.81 51.83 -51.19
CA PRO A 28 -13.59 52.16 -49.79
C PRO A 28 -14.45 53.33 -49.32
N VAL A 29 -15.00 53.25 -48.11
CA VAL A 29 -16.00 54.22 -47.62
C VAL A 29 -15.39 55.56 -47.25
N ILE A 30 -14.26 55.56 -46.55
CA ILE A 30 -13.61 56.75 -46.01
C ILE A 30 -12.53 57.25 -46.97
N SER A 31 -11.60 56.39 -47.37
CA SER A 31 -10.48 56.75 -48.25
C SER A 31 -10.26 55.73 -49.35
N ASP A 32 -10.26 56.17 -50.59
CA ASP A 32 -9.89 55.39 -51.80
C ASP A 32 -8.58 55.92 -52.42
N GLY A 33 -7.82 56.73 -51.67
CA GLY A 33 -6.55 57.30 -52.14
C GLY A 33 -5.42 56.28 -52.07
N LYS A 34 -4.73 56.04 -53.20
CA LYS A 34 -3.55 55.18 -53.30
C LYS A 34 -2.27 55.93 -52.93
N TYR A 35 -1.27 55.25 -52.34
CA TYR A 35 0.05 55.79 -51.99
C TYR A 35 0.00 57.07 -51.14
N SER A 36 -1.05 57.22 -50.34
CA SER A 36 -1.30 58.41 -49.52
C SER A 36 -0.94 58.14 -48.07
N ILE A 37 -0.75 59.20 -47.29
CA ILE A 37 -0.45 59.12 -45.86
C ILE A 37 -1.63 59.69 -45.09
N PHE A 38 -2.28 58.86 -44.27
CA PHE A 38 -3.40 59.26 -43.43
C PHE A 38 -3.00 59.24 -41.96
N THR A 39 -3.23 60.36 -41.28
CA THR A 39 -3.15 60.45 -39.81
C THR A 39 -4.52 60.77 -39.25
N PHE A 40 -5.08 59.88 -38.44
CA PHE A 40 -6.32 60.09 -37.70
C PHE A 40 -5.99 60.27 -36.21
N SER A 41 -6.41 61.39 -35.63
CA SER A 41 -6.19 61.71 -34.21
C SER A 41 -7.53 62.03 -33.52
N ASN A 42 -7.78 61.51 -32.32
CA ASN A 42 -9.02 61.80 -31.55
C ASN A 42 -10.29 61.65 -32.39
N THR A 43 -10.41 60.58 -33.18
CA THR A 43 -11.46 60.42 -34.18
C THR A 43 -12.38 59.24 -33.86
N GLU A 44 -13.69 59.42 -34.02
CA GLU A 44 -14.71 58.37 -33.80
C GLU A 44 -15.39 57.97 -35.12
N PHE A 45 -15.40 56.67 -35.43
CA PHE A 45 -16.19 56.02 -36.48
C PHE A 45 -17.32 55.23 -35.84
N ARG A 46 -18.59 55.60 -36.08
CA ARG A 46 -19.72 54.91 -35.41
C ARG A 46 -20.94 54.68 -36.28
N ASN A 47 -21.66 53.59 -36.04
CA ASN A 47 -22.89 53.23 -36.76
C ASN A 47 -22.65 53.19 -38.28
N ILE A 48 -21.67 52.39 -38.70
CA ILE A 48 -21.31 52.25 -40.12
C ILE A 48 -21.76 50.88 -40.62
N ARG A 49 -22.51 50.84 -41.72
CA ARG A 49 -22.85 49.62 -42.44
C ARG A 49 -22.31 49.71 -43.86
N THR A 50 -21.43 48.78 -44.24
CA THR A 50 -20.75 48.82 -45.54
C THR A 50 -20.65 47.44 -46.18
N ILE A 51 -20.57 47.40 -47.51
CA ILE A 51 -20.27 46.19 -48.27
C ILE A 51 -18.80 46.14 -48.73
N ASN A 52 -18.02 47.20 -48.48
CA ASN A 52 -16.60 47.29 -48.78
C ASN A 52 -15.80 47.80 -47.56
N GLU A 53 -14.48 47.78 -47.64
CA GLU A 53 -13.55 48.29 -46.62
C GLU A 53 -13.70 49.80 -46.34
N LEU A 54 -13.11 50.27 -45.23
CA LEU A 54 -13.13 51.69 -44.87
C LEU A 54 -12.05 52.49 -45.59
N PHE A 55 -10.88 51.88 -45.81
CA PHE A 55 -9.68 52.57 -46.28
C PHE A 55 -8.99 51.77 -47.38
N ASN A 56 -8.35 52.46 -48.31
CA ASN A 56 -7.58 51.88 -49.40
C ASN A 56 -6.32 51.16 -48.87
N GLU A 57 -6.02 49.99 -49.41
CA GLU A 57 -4.95 49.10 -48.96
C GLU A 57 -3.52 49.58 -49.26
N GLU A 58 -3.32 50.42 -50.29
CA GLU A 58 -1.99 50.85 -50.78
C GLU A 58 -1.48 52.14 -50.11
N SER A 59 -2.01 52.50 -48.93
CA SER A 59 -1.70 53.75 -48.22
C SER A 59 -1.14 53.49 -46.81
N SER A 60 -0.39 54.45 -46.28
CA SER A 60 0.13 54.40 -44.91
C SER A 60 -0.86 55.03 -43.93
N TYR A 61 -1.06 54.39 -42.78
CA TYR A 61 -2.04 54.84 -41.78
C TYR A 61 -1.43 54.96 -40.39
N THR A 62 -1.72 56.08 -39.73
CA THR A 62 -1.46 56.30 -38.31
C THR A 62 -2.78 56.62 -37.61
N PHE A 63 -3.13 55.84 -36.60
CA PHE A 63 -4.30 56.04 -35.76
C PHE A 63 -3.85 56.39 -34.34
N ASN A 64 -4.25 57.56 -33.84
CA ASN A 64 -3.96 58.02 -32.48
C ASN A 64 -5.27 58.33 -31.76
N ASN A 65 -5.60 57.58 -30.71
CA ASN A 65 -6.84 57.78 -29.96
C ASN A 65 -8.08 57.72 -30.89
N VAL A 66 -8.28 56.58 -31.55
CA VAL A 66 -9.35 56.38 -32.54
C VAL A 66 -10.34 55.32 -32.08
N SER A 67 -11.65 55.55 -32.28
CA SER A 67 -12.68 54.59 -31.90
C SER A 67 -13.53 54.12 -33.07
N PHE A 68 -13.83 52.82 -33.12
CA PHE A 68 -14.72 52.15 -34.06
C PHE A 68 -15.88 51.49 -33.29
N LYS A 69 -17.11 51.99 -33.43
CA LYS A 69 -18.28 51.53 -32.66
C LYS A 69 -19.45 51.14 -33.54
N ASN A 70 -20.06 49.97 -33.28
CA ASN A 70 -21.26 49.51 -33.97
C ASN A 70 -21.09 49.52 -35.50
N ILE A 71 -20.08 48.78 -35.98
CA ILE A 71 -19.77 48.70 -37.40
C ILE A 71 -20.11 47.32 -37.92
N THR A 72 -20.77 47.25 -39.08
CA THR A 72 -21.02 45.98 -39.77
C THR A 72 -20.50 46.08 -41.19
N THR A 73 -19.60 45.18 -41.57
CA THR A 73 -19.08 45.06 -42.93
C THR A 73 -19.42 43.70 -43.53
N ASN A 74 -19.85 43.69 -44.79
CA ASN A 74 -19.96 42.49 -45.60
C ASN A 74 -18.75 42.31 -46.54
N SER A 75 -17.69 43.10 -46.33
CA SER A 75 -16.44 43.00 -47.08
C SER A 75 -15.59 41.83 -46.60
N LYS A 76 -14.60 41.45 -47.40
CA LYS A 76 -13.49 40.60 -46.96
C LYS A 76 -12.68 41.27 -45.85
N PHE A 77 -12.60 42.59 -45.82
CA PHE A 77 -11.81 43.33 -44.82
C PHE A 77 -12.57 44.58 -44.38
N LEU A 78 -12.52 44.91 -43.08
CA LEU A 78 -12.87 46.26 -42.66
C LEU A 78 -11.72 47.23 -42.93
N MET A 79 -10.50 46.82 -42.56
CA MET A 79 -9.26 47.52 -42.82
C MET A 79 -8.26 46.55 -43.44
N HIS A 80 -7.80 46.87 -44.64
CA HIS A 80 -6.75 46.14 -45.32
C HIS A 80 -5.55 47.07 -45.50
N PHE A 81 -4.36 46.60 -45.19
CA PHE A 81 -3.11 47.34 -45.34
C PHE A 81 -2.10 46.44 -46.05
N SER A 82 -1.56 46.91 -47.17
CA SER A 82 -0.59 46.18 -47.96
C SER A 82 0.69 46.99 -48.08
N ASN A 83 1.82 46.33 -47.82
CA ASN A 83 3.16 46.82 -48.14
C ASN A 83 3.60 48.16 -47.50
N HIS A 84 2.96 48.58 -46.40
CA HIS A 84 3.26 49.83 -45.69
C HIS A 84 3.27 49.66 -44.18
N ASP A 85 4.01 50.53 -43.47
CA ASP A 85 3.98 50.57 -42.01
C ASP A 85 2.63 51.12 -41.52
N VAL A 86 2.08 50.48 -40.50
CA VAL A 86 0.82 50.87 -39.84
C VAL A 86 1.07 51.06 -38.36
N ILE A 87 0.67 52.22 -37.85
CA ILE A 87 0.83 52.58 -36.44
C ILE A 87 -0.55 52.80 -35.83
N ILE A 88 -0.85 52.05 -34.77
CA ILE A 88 -2.08 52.14 -33.99
C ILE A 88 -1.69 52.44 -32.55
N ASN A 89 -1.99 53.66 -32.10
CA ASN A 89 -1.79 54.11 -30.73
C ASN A 89 -3.16 54.44 -30.12
N GLN A 90 -3.56 53.72 -29.08
CA GLN A 90 -4.84 53.91 -28.39
C GLN A 90 -6.03 53.80 -29.34
N MET A 91 -6.48 52.57 -29.62
CA MET A 91 -7.64 52.35 -30.49
C MET A 91 -8.72 51.54 -29.78
N ASP A 92 -9.98 51.97 -29.85
CA ASP A 92 -11.11 51.24 -29.26
C ASP A 92 -12.05 50.72 -30.33
N ALA A 93 -12.12 49.40 -30.52
CA ALA A 93 -13.07 48.73 -31.40
C ALA A 93 -14.12 47.97 -30.59
N GLU A 94 -15.39 48.40 -30.67
CA GLU A 94 -16.51 47.81 -29.92
C GLU A 94 -17.71 47.49 -30.84
N ASN A 95 -18.26 46.29 -30.68
CA ASN A 95 -19.42 45.81 -31.44
C ASN A 95 -19.21 45.90 -32.96
N VAL A 96 -18.08 45.36 -33.44
CA VAL A 96 -17.77 45.26 -34.87
C VAL A 96 -18.17 43.88 -35.38
N SER A 97 -18.82 43.81 -36.53
CA SER A 97 -19.25 42.55 -37.16
C SER A 97 -18.75 42.48 -38.61
N CYS A 98 -17.79 41.58 -38.86
CA CYS A 98 -17.23 41.29 -40.17
C CYS A 98 -17.91 40.02 -40.72
N ILE A 99 -19.00 40.21 -41.48
CA ILE A 99 -19.92 39.16 -41.93
C ILE A 99 -19.76 38.80 -43.42
N GLY A 100 -18.63 39.17 -44.03
CA GLY A 100 -18.32 38.85 -45.43
C GLY A 100 -18.13 37.37 -45.72
N ASP A 101 -17.48 37.06 -46.85
CA ASP A 101 -17.29 35.68 -47.34
C ASP A 101 -16.80 34.71 -46.25
N SER A 102 -17.34 33.48 -46.27
CA SER A 102 -17.08 32.45 -45.27
C SER A 102 -15.58 32.12 -45.17
N GLY A 103 -14.96 32.42 -44.02
CA GLY A 103 -13.55 32.18 -43.75
C GLY A 103 -12.61 33.36 -44.03
N ASN A 104 -13.06 34.36 -44.81
CA ASN A 104 -12.20 35.41 -45.37
C ASN A 104 -12.72 36.83 -45.07
N SER A 105 -13.37 37.03 -43.92
CA SER A 105 -13.76 38.36 -43.44
C SER A 105 -12.91 38.73 -42.23
N PHE A 106 -12.19 39.86 -42.27
CA PHE A 106 -11.23 40.27 -41.24
C PHE A 106 -11.50 41.70 -40.75
N PHE A 107 -11.20 41.98 -39.47
CA PHE A 107 -11.23 43.36 -38.95
C PHE A 107 -10.00 44.14 -39.42
N ILE A 108 -8.81 43.56 -39.24
CA ILE A 108 -7.52 44.05 -39.75
C ILE A 108 -6.89 42.94 -40.58
N ALA A 109 -6.59 43.24 -41.85
CA ALA A 109 -5.74 42.43 -42.72
C ALA A 109 -4.45 43.21 -43.01
N TYR A 110 -3.31 42.55 -42.84
CA TYR A 110 -1.99 43.14 -43.04
C TYR A 110 -1.11 42.21 -43.87
N ASP A 111 -0.75 42.63 -45.07
CA ASP A 111 0.00 41.82 -46.04
C ASP A 111 1.35 42.47 -46.42
N THR A 112 2.36 41.63 -46.64
CA THR A 112 3.76 41.99 -46.91
C THR A 112 4.30 41.20 -48.11
N ASP A 113 4.10 41.70 -49.34
CA ASP A 113 4.61 41.05 -50.57
C ASP A 113 6.12 41.29 -50.81
N ILE A 114 6.65 42.39 -50.28
CA ILE A 114 8.00 42.90 -50.58
C ILE A 114 9.06 42.28 -49.64
N ILE A 115 10.32 42.22 -50.09
CA ILE A 115 11.49 41.81 -49.29
C ILE A 115 11.65 42.67 -48.00
N LYS A 116 11.07 43.86 -47.94
CA LYS A 116 11.22 44.81 -46.83
C LYS A 116 10.35 44.40 -45.63
N TYR A 117 10.94 44.45 -44.43
CA TYR A 117 10.25 44.25 -43.16
C TYR A 117 9.33 45.44 -42.82
N ASN A 118 8.09 45.39 -43.29
CA ASN A 118 7.08 46.38 -42.91
C ASN A 118 6.50 46.04 -41.53
N LYS A 119 6.07 47.07 -40.80
CA LYS A 119 5.69 46.97 -39.38
C LYS A 119 4.20 47.26 -39.16
N LEU A 120 3.53 46.34 -38.46
CA LEU A 120 2.25 46.62 -37.80
C LEU A 120 2.51 46.81 -36.30
N LEU A 121 2.47 48.07 -35.85
CA LEU A 121 2.75 48.46 -34.46
C LEU A 121 1.45 48.89 -33.79
N ILE A 122 1.07 48.18 -32.73
CA ILE A 122 -0.14 48.39 -31.96
C ILE A 122 0.24 48.61 -30.48
N ASP A 123 -0.17 49.74 -29.92
CA ASP A 123 -0.02 50.06 -28.50
C ASP A 123 -1.34 50.61 -27.94
N GLY A 124 -1.91 49.93 -26.96
CA GLY A 124 -3.17 50.35 -26.33
C GLY A 124 -4.43 50.08 -27.14
N ILE A 125 -4.57 48.94 -27.84
CA ILE A 125 -5.83 48.59 -28.51
C ILE A 125 -6.81 47.91 -27.54
N THR A 126 -8.09 48.30 -27.59
CA THR A 126 -9.22 47.60 -26.98
C THR A 126 -10.08 46.98 -28.07
N ILE A 127 -10.18 45.66 -28.15
CA ILE A 127 -11.07 44.94 -29.08
C ILE A 127 -12.11 44.19 -28.26
N LYS A 128 -13.38 44.62 -28.34
CA LYS A 128 -14.47 44.09 -27.53
C LYS A 128 -15.70 43.76 -28.35
N ASN A 129 -16.27 42.58 -28.11
CA ASN A 129 -17.50 42.11 -28.76
C ASN A 129 -17.42 42.14 -30.29
N VAL A 130 -16.26 41.78 -30.85
CA VAL A 130 -16.05 41.69 -32.29
C VAL A 130 -16.37 40.28 -32.78
N ASN A 131 -17.21 40.20 -33.80
CA ASN A 131 -17.57 38.96 -34.48
C ASN A 131 -17.01 38.96 -35.90
N SER A 132 -16.33 37.88 -36.30
CA SER A 132 -15.69 37.78 -37.61
C SER A 132 -15.90 36.42 -38.29
N ASN A 133 -16.25 36.43 -39.58
CA ASN A 133 -16.32 35.21 -40.40
C ASN A 133 -14.95 34.66 -40.79
N GLY A 134 -13.85 35.35 -40.47
CA GLY A 134 -12.48 34.87 -40.52
C GLY A 134 -11.75 35.23 -39.23
N SER A 135 -10.47 35.58 -39.32
CA SER A 135 -9.69 36.16 -38.22
C SER A 135 -10.14 37.57 -37.84
N ILE A 136 -9.74 38.07 -36.67
CA ILE A 136 -9.91 39.48 -36.33
C ILE A 136 -8.71 40.26 -36.86
N ILE A 137 -7.50 39.83 -36.52
CA ILE A 137 -6.25 40.36 -37.06
C ILE A 137 -5.58 39.23 -37.87
N LYS A 138 -5.34 39.48 -39.15
CA LYS A 138 -4.65 38.57 -40.06
C LYS A 138 -3.37 39.23 -40.58
N ILE A 139 -2.26 38.52 -40.45
CA ILE A 139 -0.93 38.95 -40.87
C ILE A 139 -0.34 37.86 -41.79
N GLU A 140 0.01 38.24 -43.01
CA GLU A 140 0.56 37.33 -44.02
C GLU A 140 1.64 38.00 -44.90
N GLY A 141 2.14 37.28 -45.90
CA GLY A 141 3.24 37.72 -46.77
C GLY A 141 4.61 37.15 -46.39
N ARG A 142 5.70 37.74 -46.90
CA ARG A 142 7.08 37.22 -46.74
C ARG A 142 7.73 37.57 -45.41
N ASN A 143 7.81 38.87 -45.10
CA ASN A 143 8.55 39.37 -43.94
C ASN A 143 7.71 40.37 -43.16
N SER A 144 7.29 40.02 -41.95
CA SER A 144 6.46 40.89 -41.11
C SER A 144 7.08 41.16 -39.73
N ILE A 145 6.89 42.39 -39.25
CA ILE A 145 7.15 42.75 -37.85
C ILE A 145 5.82 43.13 -37.23
N PHE A 146 5.36 42.34 -36.27
CA PHE A 146 4.14 42.58 -35.52
C PHE A 146 4.46 42.88 -34.06
N SER A 147 3.91 43.97 -33.55
CA SER A 147 4.00 44.30 -32.12
C SER A 147 2.64 44.72 -31.60
N ILE A 148 2.16 44.08 -30.54
CA ILE A 148 0.97 44.48 -29.79
C ILE A 148 1.30 44.61 -28.31
N LYS A 149 1.03 45.79 -27.75
CA LYS A 149 1.38 46.14 -26.36
C LYS A 149 0.23 46.77 -25.60
N ASN A 150 0.19 46.59 -24.28
CA ASN A 150 -0.72 47.30 -23.38
C ASN A 150 -2.19 47.22 -23.81
N SER A 151 -2.62 46.08 -24.32
CA SER A 151 -3.87 45.94 -25.10
C SER A 151 -4.85 44.97 -24.44
N THR A 152 -6.14 45.17 -24.71
CA THR A 152 -7.25 44.38 -24.16
C THR A 152 -8.07 43.77 -25.30
N ILE A 153 -8.18 42.44 -25.37
CA ILE A 153 -8.93 41.71 -26.41
C ILE A 153 -9.91 40.79 -25.70
N ILE A 154 -11.20 41.18 -25.66
CA ILE A 154 -12.20 40.54 -24.81
C ILE A 154 -13.52 40.22 -25.50
N ASN A 155 -14.12 39.07 -25.14
CA ASN A 155 -15.45 38.66 -25.58
C ASN A 155 -15.62 38.63 -27.11
N ASN A 156 -14.59 38.20 -27.83
CA ASN A 156 -14.63 38.15 -29.30
C ASN A 156 -14.90 36.75 -29.81
N SER A 157 -15.52 36.65 -30.99
CA SER A 157 -15.80 35.37 -31.65
C SER A 157 -15.39 35.41 -33.12
N SER A 158 -14.68 34.39 -33.58
CA SER A 158 -14.16 34.33 -34.95
C SER A 158 -14.25 32.92 -35.55
N TYR A 159 -14.53 32.82 -36.85
CA TYR A 159 -14.42 31.55 -37.61
C TYR A 159 -12.97 31.32 -38.12
N GLY A 160 -12.02 31.54 -37.23
CA GLY A 160 -10.57 31.47 -37.45
C GLY A 160 -9.85 32.00 -36.22
N PRO A 161 -8.50 31.99 -36.16
CA PRO A 161 -7.78 32.55 -35.02
C PRO A 161 -8.07 34.04 -34.88
N ILE A 162 -8.20 34.53 -33.65
CA ILE A 162 -8.41 35.95 -33.36
C ILE A 162 -7.23 36.77 -33.89
N ILE A 163 -6.00 36.31 -33.63
CA ILE A 163 -4.77 36.83 -34.24
C ILE A 163 -4.14 35.68 -35.02
N ASN A 164 -3.98 35.85 -36.33
CA ASN A 164 -3.42 34.82 -37.20
C ASN A 164 -2.20 35.36 -37.95
N ILE A 165 -1.03 34.78 -37.68
CA ILE A 165 0.26 35.20 -38.22
C ILE A 165 0.86 34.06 -39.01
N THR A 166 0.85 34.20 -40.33
CA THR A 166 1.29 33.14 -41.25
C THR A 166 2.29 33.66 -42.29
N SER A 167 2.97 34.76 -41.99
CA SER A 167 4.05 35.23 -42.86
C SER A 167 5.18 34.19 -42.91
N ASP A 168 5.94 34.13 -44.01
CA ASP A 168 7.04 33.16 -44.16
C ASP A 168 8.09 33.34 -43.06
N ASN A 169 8.43 34.58 -42.74
CA ASN A 169 9.30 34.98 -41.65
C ASN A 169 8.67 36.12 -40.84
N SER A 170 8.46 35.91 -39.55
CA SER A 170 7.79 36.89 -38.68
C SER A 170 8.55 37.17 -37.38
N THR A 171 8.67 38.45 -37.04
CA THR A 171 9.13 38.92 -35.72
C THR A 171 7.96 39.49 -34.94
N ASN A 172 7.63 38.85 -33.83
CA ASN A 172 6.38 39.07 -33.11
C ASN A 172 6.64 39.43 -31.65
N LEU A 173 6.09 40.56 -31.21
CA LEU A 173 6.12 41.01 -29.82
C LEU A 173 4.70 41.17 -29.30
N ILE A 174 4.33 40.36 -28.31
CA ILE A 174 3.07 40.47 -27.58
C ILE A 174 3.41 40.76 -26.12
N SER A 175 3.05 41.92 -25.60
CA SER A 175 3.41 42.25 -24.21
C SER A 175 2.35 43.00 -23.45
N ASN A 176 2.14 42.65 -22.19
CA ASN A 176 1.16 43.31 -21.33
C ASN A 176 -0.24 43.34 -21.97
N ILE A 177 -0.73 42.17 -22.42
CA ILE A 177 -2.08 42.04 -22.96
C ILE A 177 -3.02 41.30 -22.02
N GLU A 178 -4.28 41.72 -22.00
CA GLU A 178 -5.40 40.96 -21.43
C GLU A 178 -6.21 40.33 -22.57
N PHE A 179 -6.20 39.01 -22.66
CA PHE A 179 -6.85 38.25 -23.71
C PHE A 179 -7.88 37.29 -23.08
N ASN A 180 -9.14 37.74 -22.99
CA ASN A 180 -10.16 37.13 -22.13
C ASN A 180 -11.44 36.74 -22.89
N ASN A 181 -11.98 35.55 -22.64
CA ASN A 181 -13.26 35.09 -23.21
C ASN A 181 -13.30 35.18 -24.75
N ASN A 182 -12.23 34.79 -25.43
CA ASN A 182 -12.22 34.77 -26.90
C ASN A 182 -12.48 33.36 -27.42
N TYR A 183 -13.23 33.29 -28.53
CA TYR A 183 -13.74 32.06 -29.09
C TYR A 183 -13.37 31.93 -30.56
N ASN A 184 -12.48 30.99 -30.87
CA ASN A 184 -12.33 30.50 -32.23
C ASN A 184 -13.29 29.32 -32.43
N ILE A 185 -14.36 29.55 -33.19
CA ILE A 185 -15.43 28.56 -33.38
C ILE A 185 -15.12 27.55 -34.49
N ASN A 186 -14.06 27.78 -35.28
CA ASN A 186 -13.65 26.89 -36.37
C ASN A 186 -12.95 25.65 -35.79
N ARG A 187 -13.46 24.47 -36.16
CA ARG A 187 -13.01 23.16 -35.63
C ARG A 187 -11.69 22.68 -36.21
N TYR A 188 -11.20 23.34 -37.25
CA TYR A 188 -10.00 22.94 -37.99
C TYR A 188 -8.86 23.92 -37.81
N SER A 189 -9.15 25.20 -37.57
CA SER A 189 -8.10 26.20 -37.32
C SER A 189 -7.48 26.03 -35.95
N CYS A 190 -6.16 26.18 -35.88
CA CYS A 190 -5.38 26.07 -34.65
C CYS A 190 -5.28 27.43 -33.94
N GLY A 191 -5.28 27.46 -32.60
CA GLY A 191 -5.05 28.69 -31.83
C GLY A 191 -6.22 29.69 -31.79
N ASN A 192 -6.32 30.44 -30.70
CA ASN A 192 -6.90 31.79 -30.72
C ASN A 192 -5.85 32.82 -31.21
N ILE A 193 -4.58 32.56 -30.91
CA ILE A 193 -3.41 33.21 -31.48
C ILE A 193 -2.62 32.12 -32.22
N HIS A 194 -2.44 32.30 -33.52
CA HIS A 194 -1.81 31.31 -34.39
C HIS A 194 -0.53 31.85 -35.01
N PHE A 195 0.52 31.03 -35.01
CA PHE A 195 1.81 31.28 -35.64
C PHE A 195 2.22 30.10 -36.51
N SER A 196 2.83 30.36 -37.67
CA SER A 196 3.43 29.33 -38.53
C SER A 196 4.72 29.80 -39.20
N ASN A 197 5.46 28.88 -39.82
CA ASN A 197 6.70 29.11 -40.60
C ASN A 197 7.94 29.47 -39.75
N ASP A 198 8.74 30.45 -40.18
CA ASP A 198 9.91 30.95 -39.44
C ASP A 198 9.50 32.04 -38.45
N LEU A 199 9.81 31.81 -37.18
CA LEU A 199 9.26 32.55 -36.05
C LEU A 199 10.39 33.13 -35.17
N ASN A 200 10.29 34.42 -34.87
CA ASN A 200 10.89 35.05 -33.69
C ASN A 200 9.76 35.63 -32.84
N ILE A 201 9.49 35.03 -31.68
CA ILE A 201 8.32 35.35 -30.86
C ILE A 201 8.77 35.73 -29.45
N THR A 202 8.29 36.88 -28.97
CA THR A 202 8.39 37.27 -27.56
C THR A 202 7.01 37.58 -27.02
N ILE A 203 6.58 36.80 -26.01
CA ILE A 203 5.30 36.98 -25.33
C ILE A 203 5.57 37.18 -23.85
N THR A 204 5.23 38.36 -23.32
CA THR A 204 5.58 38.72 -21.93
C THR A 204 4.47 39.40 -21.14
N ASN A 205 4.47 39.19 -19.82
CA ASN A 205 3.61 39.89 -18.86
C ASN A 205 2.12 39.90 -19.26
N SER A 206 1.64 38.84 -19.91
CA SER A 206 0.30 38.80 -20.49
C SER A 206 -0.59 37.80 -19.78
N THR A 207 -1.90 38.08 -19.76
CA THR A 207 -2.92 37.22 -19.14
C THR A 207 -3.88 36.71 -20.21
N PHE A 208 -4.01 35.39 -20.30
CA PHE A 208 -4.89 34.68 -21.21
C PHE A 208 -5.90 33.89 -20.39
N ASN A 209 -7.14 34.37 -20.34
CA ASN A 209 -8.17 33.83 -19.46
C ASN A 209 -9.40 33.33 -20.22
N ASN A 210 -9.88 32.14 -19.88
CA ASN A 210 -11.15 31.58 -20.37
C ASN A 210 -11.33 31.64 -21.89
N ASN A 211 -10.27 31.40 -22.66
CA ASN A 211 -10.34 31.32 -24.11
C ASN A 211 -10.63 29.90 -24.55
N GLN A 212 -11.44 29.75 -25.60
CA GLN A 212 -11.92 28.45 -26.03
C GLN A 212 -11.75 28.23 -27.54
N LEU A 213 -11.37 27.01 -27.88
CA LEU A 213 -11.23 26.52 -29.25
C LEU A 213 -11.65 25.04 -29.31
N LYS A 214 -12.13 24.56 -30.48
CA LYS A 214 -12.49 23.15 -30.71
C LYS A 214 -11.39 22.30 -31.36
N SER A 215 -10.32 22.94 -31.81
CA SER A 215 -9.08 22.35 -32.32
C SER A 215 -7.95 22.47 -31.27
N ASN A 216 -6.69 22.49 -31.70
CA ASN A 216 -5.51 22.49 -30.83
C ASN A 216 -5.07 23.91 -30.42
N GLY A 217 -4.48 24.04 -29.22
CA GLY A 217 -3.93 25.28 -28.69
C GLY A 217 -5.00 26.25 -28.24
N GLY A 218 -5.53 26.10 -27.03
CA GLY A 218 -6.69 26.88 -26.56
C GLY A 218 -6.43 28.38 -26.55
N VAL A 219 -5.18 28.79 -26.39
CA VAL A 219 -4.74 30.18 -26.59
C VAL A 219 -3.78 30.25 -27.76
N ILE A 220 -2.60 29.67 -27.62
CA ILE A 220 -1.50 29.79 -28.58
C ILE A 220 -1.33 28.47 -29.28
N CYS A 221 -1.33 28.52 -30.60
CA CYS A 221 -0.90 27.41 -31.44
C CYS A 221 0.26 27.86 -32.33
N MET A 222 1.31 27.04 -32.35
CA MET A 222 2.41 27.16 -33.28
C MET A 222 2.51 25.83 -34.03
N ASP A 223 2.19 25.83 -35.32
CA ASP A 223 2.30 24.65 -36.18
C ASP A 223 3.08 24.96 -37.45
N ASN A 224 3.46 23.91 -38.20
CA ASN A 224 4.27 24.06 -39.42
C ASN A 224 5.53 24.90 -39.20
N ILE A 225 6.15 24.74 -38.04
CA ILE A 225 7.33 25.50 -37.64
C ILE A 225 8.56 24.95 -38.38
N TYR A 226 9.28 25.82 -39.09
CA TYR A 226 10.59 25.51 -39.67
C TYR A 226 11.70 25.88 -38.68
N ASN A 227 11.72 27.14 -38.25
CA ASN A 227 12.68 27.64 -37.27
C ASN A 227 11.98 28.53 -36.24
N MET A 228 12.30 28.37 -34.95
CA MET A 228 11.69 29.16 -33.89
C MET A 228 12.72 29.69 -32.89
N GLU A 229 12.70 31.01 -32.68
CA GLU A 229 13.19 31.67 -31.47
C GLU A 229 11.96 32.07 -30.65
N LEU A 230 11.90 31.65 -29.38
CA LEU A 230 10.72 31.84 -28.54
C LEU A 230 11.11 32.30 -27.14
N ASN A 231 10.55 33.43 -26.71
CA ASN A 231 10.62 33.92 -25.33
C ASN A 231 9.21 34.01 -24.75
N LEU A 232 8.86 33.06 -23.88
CA LEU A 232 7.60 33.04 -23.13
C LEU A 232 7.90 33.35 -21.66
N ILE A 233 7.68 34.60 -21.23
CA ILE A 233 8.14 35.08 -19.92
C ILE A 233 7.04 35.76 -19.11
N SER A 234 6.82 35.30 -17.88
CA SER A 234 5.90 35.94 -16.93
C SER A 234 4.45 36.03 -17.42
N ASN A 235 3.95 34.99 -18.10
CA ASN A 235 2.57 34.95 -18.59
C ASN A 235 1.67 34.06 -17.75
N HIS A 236 0.38 34.38 -17.73
CA HIS A 236 -0.65 33.65 -17.02
C HIS A 236 -1.67 33.06 -18.00
N PHE A 237 -1.78 31.73 -18.04
CA PHE A 237 -2.75 30.98 -18.83
C PHE A 237 -3.76 30.32 -17.89
N ILE A 238 -4.97 30.85 -17.83
CA ILE A 238 -5.98 30.49 -16.84
C ILE A 238 -7.26 30.02 -17.53
N GLU A 239 -7.78 28.86 -17.12
CA GLU A 239 -9.11 28.37 -17.51
C GLU A 239 -9.34 28.28 -19.04
N ASN A 240 -8.28 28.10 -19.84
CA ASN A 240 -8.40 27.98 -21.29
C ASN A 240 -8.73 26.55 -21.72
N LYS A 241 -9.42 26.41 -22.86
CA LYS A 241 -9.93 25.11 -23.34
C LYS A 241 -9.64 24.85 -24.82
N ALA A 242 -9.15 23.65 -25.12
CA ALA A 242 -8.92 23.14 -26.48
C ALA A 242 -9.14 21.62 -26.60
N LYS A 243 -8.97 21.08 -27.81
CA LYS A 243 -8.87 19.63 -28.04
C LYS A 243 -7.56 19.06 -27.50
N ASN A 244 -6.43 19.66 -27.88
CA ASN A 244 -5.10 19.35 -27.37
C ASN A 244 -4.38 20.64 -26.99
N GLY A 245 -3.60 20.63 -25.90
CA GLY A 245 -2.89 21.83 -25.45
C GLY A 245 -3.87 22.91 -25.01
N GLY A 246 -4.48 22.74 -23.83
CA GLY A 246 -5.53 23.66 -23.36
C GLY A 246 -5.09 25.12 -23.32
N ALA A 247 -3.80 25.40 -23.16
CA ALA A 247 -3.21 26.72 -23.35
C ALA A 247 -2.30 26.79 -24.60
N LEU A 248 -1.32 25.89 -24.69
CA LEU A 248 -0.24 25.95 -25.67
C LEU A 248 -0.14 24.65 -26.48
N TYR A 249 -0.05 24.77 -27.80
CA TYR A 249 0.20 23.68 -28.73
C TYR A 249 1.40 24.00 -29.63
N LEU A 250 2.36 23.08 -29.73
CA LEU A 250 3.58 23.22 -30.52
C LEU A 250 3.76 22.02 -31.45
N LYS A 251 3.94 22.25 -32.75
CA LYS A 251 4.20 21.19 -33.73
C LYS A 251 5.16 21.65 -34.83
N ASN A 252 6.10 20.78 -35.16
CA ASN A 252 7.00 20.97 -36.31
C ASN A 252 6.28 20.90 -37.66
N ASN A 253 6.97 21.40 -38.69
CA ASN A 253 6.73 20.97 -40.05
C ASN A 253 7.37 19.58 -40.32
N ASP A 254 6.93 18.90 -41.38
CA ASP A 254 7.46 17.61 -41.82
C ASP A 254 8.95 17.68 -42.22
N HIS A 255 9.45 18.86 -42.57
CA HIS A 255 10.87 19.14 -42.84
C HIS A 255 11.57 19.71 -41.60
N ILE A 256 12.39 18.89 -40.96
CA ILE A 256 13.12 19.24 -39.73
C ILE A 256 14.53 19.73 -40.10
N ASP A 257 14.85 20.98 -39.79
CA ASP A 257 16.24 21.43 -39.74
C ASP A 257 16.82 21.10 -38.36
N LEU A 258 17.69 20.09 -38.30
CA LEU A 258 18.35 19.62 -37.08
C LEU A 258 19.53 20.52 -36.64
N HIS A 259 19.89 21.55 -37.42
CA HIS A 259 21.02 22.45 -37.13
C HIS A 259 20.60 23.80 -36.55
N ASN A 260 19.35 23.95 -36.13
CA ASN A 260 18.85 25.21 -35.63
C ASN A 260 19.21 25.46 -34.14
N ASN A 261 20.18 26.34 -33.90
CA ASN A 261 20.64 26.78 -32.57
C ASN A 261 19.83 27.97 -32.00
N ARG A 262 18.60 28.24 -32.46
CA ARG A 262 17.81 29.36 -31.95
C ARG A 262 17.36 29.12 -30.50
N SER A 263 17.40 30.18 -29.70
CA SER A 263 17.08 30.12 -28.27
C SER A 263 15.58 29.99 -28.02
N ILE A 264 15.21 29.07 -27.13
CA ILE A 264 13.86 28.95 -26.58
C ILE A 264 13.96 29.18 -25.07
N THR A 265 13.16 30.11 -24.55
CA THR A 265 13.15 30.53 -23.15
C THR A 265 11.71 30.47 -22.63
N ILE A 266 11.47 29.71 -21.57
CA ILE A 266 10.15 29.59 -20.92
C ILE A 266 10.34 29.84 -19.43
N GLU A 267 10.02 31.05 -18.96
CA GLU A 267 10.31 31.45 -17.58
C GLU A 267 9.15 32.13 -16.86
N ASN A 268 8.98 31.81 -15.58
CA ASN A 268 8.02 32.44 -14.67
C ASN A 268 6.56 32.40 -15.16
N ASN A 269 6.19 31.42 -16.00
CA ASN A 269 4.82 31.29 -16.49
C ASN A 269 3.95 30.47 -15.53
N ILE A 270 2.66 30.79 -15.51
CA ILE A 270 1.65 30.07 -14.74
C ILE A 270 0.60 29.50 -15.70
N PHE A 271 0.40 28.19 -15.65
CA PHE A 271 -0.67 27.48 -16.33
C PHE A 271 -1.61 26.90 -15.27
N GLU A 272 -2.80 27.47 -15.15
CA GLU A 272 -3.75 27.11 -14.10
C GLU A 272 -5.12 26.75 -14.67
N LYS A 273 -5.64 25.58 -14.29
CA LYS A 273 -6.99 25.11 -14.65
C LYS A 273 -7.30 25.08 -16.15
N ASN A 274 -6.29 24.94 -17.00
CA ASN A 274 -6.52 24.75 -18.43
C ASN A 274 -7.01 23.33 -18.70
N GLN A 275 -7.84 23.17 -19.73
CA GLN A 275 -8.50 21.92 -20.09
C GLN A 275 -8.23 21.52 -21.54
N ALA A 276 -7.85 20.27 -21.74
CA ALA A 276 -7.83 19.62 -23.04
C ALA A 276 -8.88 18.49 -23.11
N ASP A 277 -9.62 18.39 -24.21
CA ASP A 277 -10.55 17.27 -24.40
C ASP A 277 -9.80 15.94 -24.56
N ASP A 278 -8.64 15.93 -25.21
CA ASP A 278 -7.84 14.72 -25.47
C ASP A 278 -6.53 14.72 -24.65
N PHE A 279 -5.53 15.53 -25.02
CA PHE A 279 -4.18 15.46 -24.43
C PHE A 279 -3.59 16.83 -24.09
N GLY A 280 -2.75 16.90 -23.05
CA GLY A 280 -1.97 18.10 -22.73
C GLY A 280 -2.85 19.22 -22.20
N GLY A 281 -3.37 19.08 -20.97
CA GLY A 281 -4.33 20.03 -20.41
C GLY A 281 -3.81 21.46 -20.35
N ALA A 282 -2.53 21.67 -20.06
CA ALA A 282 -1.87 22.96 -20.28
C ALA A 282 -1.10 23.01 -21.60
N ILE A 283 -0.15 22.09 -21.78
CA ILE A 283 0.82 22.13 -22.89
C ILE A 283 0.79 20.81 -23.65
N TYR A 284 0.76 20.91 -24.97
CA TYR A 284 0.99 19.80 -25.88
C TYR A 284 2.15 20.15 -26.82
N SER A 285 3.15 19.28 -26.94
CA SER A 285 4.31 19.51 -27.81
C SER A 285 4.71 18.29 -28.63
N GLU A 286 4.89 18.50 -29.93
CA GLU A 286 5.55 17.64 -30.92
C GLU A 286 6.77 18.34 -31.55
N TYR A 287 7.30 19.37 -30.90
CA TYR A 287 8.38 20.20 -31.43
C TYR A 287 9.78 19.63 -31.09
N ASN A 288 10.47 19.05 -32.08
CA ASN A 288 11.73 18.28 -31.95
C ASN A 288 12.94 19.03 -31.35
N ASN A 289 12.89 20.35 -31.20
CA ASN A 289 13.99 21.13 -30.61
C ASN A 289 13.62 21.71 -29.24
N LEU A 290 12.50 21.29 -28.64
CA LEU A 290 12.05 21.84 -27.36
C LEU A 290 12.97 21.45 -26.19
N TYR A 291 13.72 20.35 -26.32
CA TYR A 291 14.75 19.95 -25.34
C TYR A 291 15.87 20.98 -25.14
N LEU A 292 16.09 21.87 -26.11
CA LEU A 292 17.06 22.97 -26.02
C LEU A 292 16.54 24.17 -25.21
N ALA A 293 15.26 24.15 -24.81
CA ALA A 293 14.67 25.29 -24.13
C ALA A 293 15.25 25.47 -22.72
N THR A 294 15.58 26.72 -22.41
CA THR A 294 15.90 27.14 -21.05
C THR A 294 14.60 27.38 -20.28
N THR A 295 14.43 26.68 -19.17
CA THR A 295 13.22 26.76 -18.35
C THR A 295 13.54 27.27 -16.96
N LYS A 296 12.66 28.07 -16.35
CA LYS A 296 12.83 28.56 -14.98
C LYS A 296 11.51 28.91 -14.31
N ASN A 297 11.30 28.46 -13.07
CA ASN A 297 10.21 28.90 -12.18
C ASN A 297 8.80 28.85 -12.80
N ASN A 298 8.50 27.85 -13.63
CA ASN A 298 7.17 27.70 -14.22
C ASN A 298 6.24 26.92 -13.29
N LYS A 299 4.93 27.18 -13.34
CA LYS A 299 3.91 26.51 -12.52
C LYS A 299 2.82 25.92 -13.41
N ILE A 300 2.47 24.65 -13.17
CA ILE A 300 1.41 23.94 -13.88
C ILE A 300 0.48 23.31 -12.85
N ASN A 301 -0.65 23.97 -12.59
CA ASN A 301 -1.53 23.66 -11.48
C ASN A 301 -2.97 23.38 -11.94
N TYR A 302 -3.57 22.32 -11.41
CA TYR A 302 -5.01 22.02 -11.57
C TYR A 302 -5.48 21.88 -13.03
N ASN A 303 -4.58 21.58 -13.96
CA ASN A 303 -4.94 21.39 -15.36
C ASN A 303 -5.50 19.97 -15.59
N GLU A 304 -6.33 19.82 -16.61
CA GLU A 304 -7.05 18.59 -16.91
C GLU A 304 -6.93 18.20 -18.38
N ALA A 305 -6.69 16.92 -18.64
CA ALA A 305 -6.83 16.32 -19.96
C ALA A 305 -7.85 15.19 -19.89
N GLY A 306 -8.60 14.95 -20.97
CA GLY A 306 -9.55 13.85 -21.03
C GLY A 306 -8.86 12.48 -21.06
N ILE A 307 -7.74 12.35 -21.79
CA ILE A 307 -7.02 11.07 -21.94
C ILE A 307 -5.77 11.04 -21.07
N MET A 308 -4.76 11.86 -21.39
CA MET A 308 -3.45 11.84 -20.69
C MET A 308 -2.76 13.20 -20.71
N GLY A 309 -1.92 13.44 -19.70
CA GLY A 309 -1.06 14.62 -19.60
C GLY A 309 -1.84 15.86 -19.22
N GLY A 310 -2.49 15.85 -18.07
CA GLY A 310 -3.22 17.02 -17.56
C GLY A 310 -2.37 18.28 -17.51
N GLY A 311 -1.13 18.17 -17.07
CA GLY A 311 -0.18 19.27 -17.21
C GLY A 311 0.38 19.33 -18.63
N ILE A 312 1.31 18.43 -18.92
CA ILE A 312 2.06 18.40 -20.18
C ILE A 312 1.85 17.05 -20.87
N TYR A 313 1.71 17.09 -22.20
CA TYR A 313 1.76 15.90 -23.03
C TYR A 313 2.77 16.07 -24.17
N SER A 314 3.65 15.09 -24.33
CA SER A 314 4.57 14.97 -25.47
C SER A 314 4.43 13.55 -26.01
N PRO A 315 3.91 13.33 -27.23
CA PRO A 315 3.52 12.00 -27.65
C PRO A 315 4.71 11.05 -27.74
N ASN A 316 5.87 11.51 -28.25
CA ASN A 316 7.06 10.67 -28.44
C ASN A 316 8.34 11.49 -28.26
N PHE A 317 9.50 10.81 -28.19
CA PHE A 317 10.84 11.40 -28.24
C PHE A 317 11.04 12.53 -27.23
N ILE A 318 10.81 12.26 -25.95
CA ILE A 318 10.94 13.29 -24.88
C ILE A 318 12.31 13.95 -24.85
N GLU A 319 13.35 13.23 -25.29
CA GLU A 319 14.72 13.73 -25.46
C GLU A 319 14.86 14.85 -26.51
N LYS A 320 13.82 15.07 -27.32
CA LYS A 320 13.72 16.09 -28.37
C LYS A 320 12.53 17.03 -28.14
N ASN A 321 11.37 16.45 -27.87
CA ASN A 321 10.08 17.13 -27.86
C ASN A 321 9.73 17.82 -26.54
N LEU A 322 10.54 17.63 -25.49
CA LEU A 322 10.27 18.22 -24.20
C LEU A 322 11.49 18.88 -23.58
N PHE A 323 11.26 20.06 -23.00
CA PHE A 323 12.22 20.82 -22.21
C PHE A 323 12.53 20.18 -20.85
N ASN A 324 13.55 20.68 -20.15
CA ASN A 324 13.81 20.23 -18.77
C ASN A 324 12.63 20.60 -17.84
N ILE A 325 11.98 19.57 -17.31
CA ILE A 325 10.82 19.68 -16.40
C ILE A 325 11.21 19.96 -14.94
N GLU A 326 12.49 19.86 -14.56
CA GLU A 326 12.94 20.07 -13.17
C GLU A 326 12.64 21.48 -12.64
N HIS A 327 12.55 22.46 -13.54
CA HIS A 327 12.23 23.85 -13.19
C HIS A 327 10.72 24.17 -13.25
N PHE A 328 9.87 23.14 -13.30
CA PHE A 328 8.42 23.27 -13.21
C PHE A 328 7.93 22.78 -11.86
N THR A 329 7.01 23.55 -11.26
CA THR A 329 6.24 23.10 -10.10
C THR A 329 4.88 22.62 -10.57
N PHE A 330 4.58 21.35 -10.30
CA PHE A 330 3.30 20.74 -10.62
C PHE A 330 2.43 20.61 -9.37
N LYS A 331 1.12 20.84 -9.51
CA LYS A 331 0.16 20.66 -8.42
C LYS A 331 -1.19 20.18 -8.94
N ASN A 332 -1.61 18.99 -8.50
CA ASN A 332 -2.98 18.48 -8.67
C ASN A 332 -3.49 18.49 -10.12
N ASN A 333 -2.66 18.14 -11.11
CA ASN A 333 -3.13 17.98 -12.49
C ASN A 333 -3.81 16.60 -12.66
N LYS A 334 -4.93 16.56 -13.38
CA LYS A 334 -5.72 15.34 -13.60
C LYS A 334 -5.23 14.61 -14.85
N MET A 335 -5.16 13.27 -14.81
CA MET A 335 -4.53 12.43 -15.86
C MET A 335 -3.01 12.63 -15.99
N GLY A 336 -2.34 13.03 -14.91
CA GLY A 336 -0.88 13.10 -14.79
C GLY A 336 -0.30 14.49 -15.02
N ASP A 337 0.80 14.78 -14.33
CA ASP A 337 1.51 16.06 -14.46
C ASP A 337 2.21 16.19 -15.81
N TYR A 338 2.83 15.10 -16.27
CA TYR A 338 3.45 14.99 -17.58
C TYR A 338 3.44 13.53 -18.02
N THR A 339 3.09 13.27 -19.28
CA THR A 339 3.00 11.91 -19.82
C THR A 339 3.35 11.86 -21.30
N THR A 340 3.67 10.67 -21.80
CA THR A 340 3.73 10.38 -23.25
C THR A 340 2.73 9.32 -23.66
N LYS A 341 2.72 8.95 -24.95
CA LYS A 341 2.05 7.71 -25.37
C LYS A 341 2.73 6.48 -24.74
N PRO A 342 2.04 5.32 -24.70
CA PRO A 342 2.67 4.05 -24.35
C PRO A 342 3.92 3.74 -25.19
N ALA A 343 5.03 3.43 -24.51
CA ALA A 343 6.35 3.28 -25.12
C ALA A 343 6.95 1.89 -24.93
N TYR A 344 6.79 1.28 -23.74
CA TYR A 344 7.37 -0.02 -23.47
C TYR A 344 6.61 -0.81 -22.39
N ALA A 345 6.76 -2.13 -22.38
CA ALA A 345 6.16 -3.05 -21.41
C ALA A 345 7.23 -3.82 -20.61
N ILE A 346 6.99 -4.00 -19.32
CA ILE A 346 7.86 -4.75 -18.40
C ILE A 346 7.15 -6.02 -17.92
N LEU A 347 7.82 -7.17 -17.96
CA LEU A 347 7.38 -8.40 -17.29
C LEU A 347 7.71 -8.34 -15.79
N THR A 348 6.71 -8.36 -14.92
CA THR A 348 6.92 -8.16 -13.47
C THR A 348 7.37 -9.42 -12.74
N ASN A 349 6.99 -10.60 -13.22
CA ASN A 349 7.32 -11.89 -12.61
C ASN A 349 8.57 -12.54 -13.22
N LYS A 350 9.51 -11.71 -13.72
CA LYS A 350 10.73 -12.16 -14.40
C LYS A 350 11.58 -13.13 -13.57
N ASN A 351 11.60 -12.98 -12.24
CA ASN A 351 12.44 -13.78 -11.34
C ASN A 351 12.01 -15.26 -11.23
N ASN A 352 10.87 -15.63 -11.79
CA ASN A 352 10.40 -17.03 -11.78
C ASN A 352 10.94 -17.86 -12.97
N PHE A 353 11.83 -17.28 -13.77
CA PHE A 353 12.32 -17.89 -15.01
C PHE A 353 13.83 -18.10 -14.94
N ASP A 354 14.27 -19.24 -14.40
CA ASP A 354 15.64 -19.72 -14.55
C ASP A 354 15.80 -20.26 -16.00
N GLU A 355 16.75 -19.72 -16.76
CA GLU A 355 16.92 -20.07 -18.18
C GLU A 355 17.66 -21.42 -18.37
N PRO A 356 17.17 -22.34 -19.23
CA PRO A 356 15.87 -22.35 -19.93
C PRO A 356 14.72 -22.91 -19.06
N ILE A 357 13.52 -22.35 -19.22
CA ILE A 357 12.31 -22.80 -18.49
C ILE A 357 11.95 -24.22 -18.95
N GLN A 358 11.93 -25.17 -18.02
CA GLN A 358 11.53 -26.55 -18.28
C GLN A 358 10.02 -26.70 -18.09
N ILE A 359 9.29 -27.07 -19.14
CA ILE A 359 7.86 -27.36 -19.08
C ILE A 359 7.53 -28.69 -19.76
N THR A 360 6.38 -29.25 -19.45
CA THR A 360 5.74 -30.35 -20.18
C THR A 360 4.58 -29.82 -21.02
N THR A 361 4.21 -30.56 -22.07
CA THR A 361 3.10 -30.15 -22.95
C THR A 361 1.76 -30.16 -22.21
N GLY A 362 1.09 -29.01 -22.20
CA GLY A 362 -0.13 -28.76 -21.43
C GLY A 362 0.07 -27.90 -20.17
N ASP A 363 1.32 -27.55 -19.82
CA ASP A 363 1.60 -26.71 -18.65
C ASP A 363 1.11 -25.26 -18.82
N ARG A 364 0.81 -24.65 -17.66
CA ARG A 364 0.38 -23.26 -17.55
C ARG A 364 1.55 -22.36 -17.14
N ILE A 365 1.78 -21.29 -17.89
CA ILE A 365 2.74 -20.23 -17.55
C ILE A 365 1.96 -18.96 -17.22
N HIS A 366 2.25 -18.36 -16.07
CA HIS A 366 1.68 -17.06 -15.72
C HIS A 366 2.62 -15.94 -16.19
N LEU A 367 2.12 -14.96 -16.93
CA LEU A 367 2.88 -13.78 -17.37
C LEU A 367 2.09 -12.51 -17.04
N THR A 368 2.73 -11.54 -16.39
CA THR A 368 2.10 -10.26 -16.08
C THR A 368 2.95 -9.10 -16.58
N PHE A 369 2.37 -8.27 -17.44
CA PHE A 369 3.03 -7.13 -18.06
C PHE A 369 2.46 -5.81 -17.54
N ILE A 370 3.35 -4.84 -17.30
CA ILE A 370 2.99 -3.45 -17.02
C ILE A 370 3.43 -2.57 -18.19
N LEU A 371 2.50 -1.79 -18.72
CA LEU A 371 2.71 -0.83 -19.80
C LEU A 371 3.10 0.54 -19.24
N LYS A 372 4.17 1.11 -19.82
CA LYS A 372 4.76 2.37 -19.39
C LYS A 372 4.98 3.34 -20.56
N ASP A 373 5.00 4.62 -20.21
CA ASP A 373 5.35 5.73 -21.10
C ASP A 373 6.87 6.01 -21.08
N GLU A 374 7.35 7.00 -21.85
CA GLU A 374 8.79 7.34 -21.92
C GLU A 374 9.33 7.95 -20.61
N PHE A 375 8.46 8.45 -19.72
CA PHE A 375 8.80 8.93 -18.38
C PHE A 375 8.79 7.83 -17.31
N ASN A 376 8.58 6.58 -17.71
CA ASN A 376 8.41 5.42 -16.82
C ASN A 376 7.13 5.45 -15.97
N ASN A 377 6.16 6.31 -16.30
CA ASN A 377 4.85 6.31 -15.67
C ASN A 377 4.06 5.09 -16.13
N VAL A 378 3.25 4.51 -15.22
CA VAL A 378 2.30 3.46 -15.59
C VAL A 378 1.10 4.10 -16.29
N ILE A 379 0.70 3.54 -17.43
CA ILE A 379 -0.46 4.02 -18.20
C ILE A 379 -1.75 3.69 -17.42
N LYS A 380 -2.41 4.69 -16.81
CA LYS A 380 -3.61 4.45 -15.99
C LYS A 380 -4.93 4.34 -16.77
N ASP A 381 -4.94 4.71 -18.05
CA ASP A 381 -6.02 4.56 -19.05
C ASP A 381 -7.47 4.57 -18.51
N GLU A 382 -7.83 5.54 -17.68
CA GLU A 382 -9.16 5.63 -17.06
C GLU A 382 -10.30 5.76 -18.08
N THR A 383 -10.00 6.31 -19.26
CA THR A 383 -10.95 6.48 -20.38
C THR A 383 -11.03 5.28 -21.33
N LYS A 384 -10.21 4.24 -21.11
CA LYS A 384 -10.11 3.05 -21.97
C LYS A 384 -9.61 3.34 -23.39
N TYR A 385 -8.92 4.45 -23.61
CA TYR A 385 -8.37 4.83 -24.90
C TYR A 385 -7.29 3.86 -25.38
N TYR A 386 -6.45 3.36 -24.48
CA TYR A 386 -5.37 2.40 -24.75
C TYR A 386 -5.75 0.95 -24.41
N SER A 387 -6.98 0.69 -23.98
CA SER A 387 -7.43 -0.63 -23.53
C SER A 387 -7.58 -1.64 -24.67
N THR A 388 -7.49 -1.20 -25.91
CA THR A 388 -7.48 -2.06 -27.10
C THR A 388 -6.10 -2.62 -27.42
N ILE A 389 -5.02 -2.09 -26.82
CA ILE A 389 -3.66 -2.60 -27.03
C ILE A 389 -3.63 -4.06 -26.58
N THR A 390 -3.35 -4.96 -27.52
CA THR A 390 -3.40 -6.40 -27.31
C THR A 390 -1.98 -6.96 -27.32
N LEU A 391 -1.59 -7.64 -26.25
CA LEU A 391 -0.38 -8.46 -26.18
C LEU A 391 -0.69 -9.86 -26.72
N ARG A 392 0.13 -10.34 -27.66
CA ARG A 392 0.11 -11.72 -28.15
C ARG A 392 1.47 -12.39 -27.91
N VAL A 393 1.44 -13.60 -27.36
CA VAL A 393 2.61 -14.47 -27.21
C VAL A 393 2.67 -15.45 -28.37
N ILE A 394 3.85 -15.61 -28.97
CA ILE A 394 4.13 -16.60 -30.02
C ILE A 394 5.34 -17.46 -29.65
N LEU A 395 5.43 -18.66 -30.24
CA LEU A 395 6.59 -19.55 -30.12
C LEU A 395 7.27 -19.76 -31.46
N GLU A 396 8.60 -19.81 -31.45
CA GLU A 396 9.42 -20.20 -32.59
C GLU A 396 10.42 -21.28 -32.18
N LYS A 397 10.55 -22.36 -32.96
CA LYS A 397 11.60 -23.37 -32.70
C LYS A 397 12.99 -22.72 -32.79
N LYS A 398 13.86 -22.98 -31.80
CA LYS A 398 15.23 -22.43 -31.76
C LYS A 398 16.10 -22.97 -32.89
N TYR A 399 15.94 -24.26 -33.23
CA TYR A 399 16.66 -24.93 -34.31
C TYR A 399 15.64 -25.34 -35.39
N LYS A 400 15.64 -24.65 -36.53
CA LYS A 400 14.89 -25.09 -37.73
C LYS A 400 15.80 -26.02 -38.54
N ASN A 401 15.28 -27.16 -38.99
CA ASN A 401 15.98 -28.00 -39.97
C ASN A 401 15.75 -27.38 -41.35
N ASP A 402 16.83 -26.94 -42.03
CA ASP A 402 16.82 -26.27 -43.35
C ASP A 402 16.41 -27.17 -44.53
N LYS A 403 15.64 -28.24 -44.31
CA LYS A 403 15.22 -29.16 -45.37
C LYS A 403 13.72 -29.41 -45.34
N VAL A 404 13.06 -28.80 -46.34
CA VAL A 404 11.75 -29.12 -46.92
C VAL A 404 10.52 -28.62 -46.15
N GLU A 405 10.02 -27.45 -46.59
CA GLU A 405 8.63 -27.03 -46.40
C GLU A 405 7.71 -27.90 -47.27
N THR A 406 7.17 -28.98 -46.72
CA THR A 406 5.93 -29.57 -47.25
C THR A 406 5.00 -29.93 -46.11
N HIS A 407 3.87 -29.23 -46.10
CA HIS A 407 2.68 -29.35 -45.24
C HIS A 407 2.74 -28.76 -43.82
N ASN A 408 1.68 -28.00 -43.52
CA ASN A 408 1.36 -27.23 -42.32
C ASN A 408 1.17 -28.12 -41.07
N GLU A 409 2.20 -28.83 -40.62
CA GLU A 409 2.16 -29.42 -39.28
C GLU A 409 2.34 -28.31 -38.25
N LEU A 410 1.27 -27.98 -37.52
CA LEU A 410 1.34 -27.09 -36.37
C LEU A 410 2.18 -27.76 -35.27
N ASP A 411 3.39 -27.24 -35.06
CA ASP A 411 4.30 -27.74 -34.03
C ASP A 411 3.82 -27.45 -32.60
N TYR A 412 2.94 -26.46 -32.45
CA TYR A 412 2.39 -26.03 -31.18
C TYR A 412 0.98 -25.43 -31.34
N ASN A 413 0.27 -25.35 -30.21
CA ASN A 413 -1.03 -24.72 -30.05
C ASN A 413 -1.06 -24.02 -28.70
N LEU A 414 -1.27 -22.71 -28.71
CA LEU A 414 -1.33 -21.90 -27.50
C LEU A 414 -2.78 -21.58 -27.15
N ILE A 415 -3.10 -21.58 -25.86
CA ILE A 415 -4.41 -21.16 -25.35
C ILE A 415 -4.18 -20.05 -24.32
N GLY A 416 -4.98 -18.99 -24.35
CA GLY A 416 -4.82 -17.85 -23.42
C GLY A 416 -3.54 -17.05 -23.65
N ASN A 417 -2.98 -17.10 -24.85
CA ASN A 417 -1.75 -16.40 -25.24
C ASN A 417 -1.96 -14.96 -25.71
N MET A 418 -3.18 -14.44 -25.54
CA MET A 418 -3.55 -13.06 -25.86
C MET A 418 -4.20 -12.41 -24.66
N GLY A 419 -3.87 -11.14 -24.42
CA GLY A 419 -4.47 -10.33 -23.37
C GLY A 419 -4.43 -8.85 -23.74
N THR A 420 -5.30 -8.05 -23.16
CA THR A 420 -5.32 -6.60 -23.35
C THR A 420 -4.79 -5.88 -22.13
N PHE A 421 -4.20 -4.71 -22.33
CA PHE A 421 -3.78 -3.87 -21.22
C PHE A 421 -4.99 -3.13 -20.65
N SER A 422 -5.39 -3.47 -19.43
CA SER A 422 -6.42 -2.73 -18.67
C SER A 422 -5.74 -1.92 -17.58
N ASN A 423 -5.91 -0.59 -17.58
CA ASN A 423 -5.20 0.33 -16.69
C ASN A 423 -3.68 0.05 -16.66
N GLY A 424 -3.11 -0.21 -17.83
CA GLY A 424 -1.68 -0.46 -18.01
C GLY A 424 -1.20 -1.82 -17.54
N VAL A 425 -2.09 -2.76 -17.19
CA VAL A 425 -1.72 -4.12 -16.79
C VAL A 425 -2.32 -5.14 -17.76
N CYS A 426 -1.49 -6.06 -18.27
CA CYS A 426 -1.94 -7.21 -19.03
C CYS A 426 -1.54 -8.48 -18.27
N ASP A 427 -2.54 -9.28 -17.87
CA ASP A 427 -2.33 -10.50 -17.10
C ASP A 427 -2.75 -11.75 -17.89
N LEU A 428 -1.78 -12.62 -18.18
CA LEU A 428 -1.97 -13.87 -18.90
C LEU A 428 -1.94 -15.05 -17.91
N ASN A 429 -2.96 -15.14 -17.05
CA ASN A 429 -3.05 -16.17 -16.01
C ASN A 429 -3.57 -17.53 -16.53
N THR A 430 -4.17 -17.57 -17.71
CA THR A 430 -4.69 -18.79 -18.35
C THR A 430 -3.81 -19.31 -19.49
N PHE A 431 -2.59 -18.80 -19.64
CA PHE A 431 -1.72 -19.13 -20.76
C PHE A 431 -1.19 -20.57 -20.66
N LEU A 432 -1.59 -21.41 -21.62
CA LEU A 432 -1.26 -22.83 -21.72
C LEU A 432 -0.48 -23.10 -23.01
N ILE A 433 0.56 -23.93 -22.90
CA ILE A 433 1.43 -24.28 -24.03
C ILE A 433 1.28 -25.77 -24.36
N TYR A 434 0.75 -26.07 -25.54
CA TYR A 434 0.79 -27.41 -26.12
C TYR A 434 1.79 -27.42 -27.25
N ALA A 435 2.89 -28.16 -27.13
CA ALA A 435 3.94 -28.17 -28.15
C ALA A 435 4.62 -29.53 -28.24
N LYS A 436 5.09 -29.90 -29.44
CA LYS A 436 5.94 -31.09 -29.62
C LYS A 436 7.27 -30.88 -28.85
N PRO A 437 7.86 -31.92 -28.23
CA PRO A 437 9.10 -31.77 -27.48
C PRO A 437 10.22 -31.14 -28.31
N ASN A 438 10.69 -29.96 -27.91
CA ASN A 438 11.75 -29.19 -28.55
C ASN A 438 12.11 -27.98 -27.67
N ILE A 439 13.11 -27.21 -28.10
CA ILE A 439 13.44 -25.91 -27.54
C ILE A 439 12.77 -24.83 -28.38
N TYR A 440 11.97 -23.99 -27.73
CA TYR A 440 11.24 -22.88 -28.33
C TYR A 440 11.71 -21.54 -27.74
N ILE A 441 11.61 -20.50 -28.57
CA ILE A 441 11.83 -19.11 -28.22
C ILE A 441 10.45 -18.45 -28.11
N MET A 442 10.11 -17.96 -26.91
CA MET A 442 8.92 -17.18 -26.66
C MET A 442 9.15 -15.73 -27.06
N LYS A 443 8.29 -15.19 -27.94
CA LYS A 443 8.29 -13.78 -28.33
C LYS A 443 6.98 -13.10 -27.99
N PHE A 444 7.06 -11.80 -27.79
CA PHE A 444 5.94 -10.94 -27.46
C PHE A 444 5.69 -9.96 -28.61
N ILE A 445 4.43 -9.88 -29.06
CA ILE A 445 3.98 -9.00 -30.14
C ILE A 445 2.85 -8.14 -29.60
N VAL A 446 2.80 -6.89 -30.03
CA VAL A 446 1.66 -6.01 -29.79
C VAL A 446 0.83 -5.87 -31.06
N GLU A 447 -0.48 -5.98 -30.91
CA GLU A 447 -1.49 -5.77 -31.94
C GLU A 447 -2.42 -4.61 -31.54
N ASN A 448 -3.14 -4.07 -32.52
CA ASN A 448 -4.13 -2.99 -32.32
C ASN A 448 -3.54 -1.68 -31.76
N TYR A 449 -2.28 -1.38 -32.11
CA TYR A 449 -1.61 -0.14 -31.76
C TYR A 449 -0.66 0.29 -32.88
N ASN A 450 -0.73 1.56 -33.28
CA ASN A 450 0.01 2.07 -34.44
C ASN A 450 1.47 2.42 -34.14
N SER A 451 1.88 2.42 -32.87
CA SER A 451 3.25 2.70 -32.46
C SER A 451 3.93 1.43 -31.94
N GLU A 452 5.25 1.38 -32.04
CA GLU A 452 6.03 0.28 -31.49
C GLU A 452 6.03 0.35 -29.94
N ILE A 453 5.80 -0.79 -29.29
CA ILE A 453 5.98 -0.95 -27.84
C ILE A 453 7.17 -1.88 -27.63
N LYS A 454 8.21 -1.36 -27.01
CA LYS A 454 9.41 -2.15 -26.70
C LYS A 454 9.14 -3.06 -25.49
N PHE A 455 9.72 -4.24 -25.47
CA PHE A 455 9.66 -5.13 -24.30
C PHE A 455 10.99 -5.09 -23.55
N ASN A 456 10.96 -4.82 -22.25
CA ASN A 456 12.18 -4.86 -21.42
C ASN A 456 12.49 -6.29 -20.94
N ILE A 457 12.42 -7.24 -21.87
CA ILE A 457 12.78 -8.63 -21.67
C ILE A 457 13.25 -9.19 -23.00
N ASN A 458 14.33 -9.98 -22.95
CA ASN A 458 14.76 -10.75 -24.11
C ASN A 458 13.74 -11.86 -24.40
N ASN A 459 13.85 -12.46 -25.58
CA ASN A 459 13.06 -13.65 -25.85
C ASN A 459 13.37 -14.74 -24.83
N ILE A 460 12.33 -15.41 -24.32
CA ILE A 460 12.48 -16.42 -23.26
C ILE A 460 12.68 -17.80 -23.90
N GLU A 461 13.71 -18.52 -23.50
CA GLU A 461 13.93 -19.90 -23.94
C GLU A 461 13.12 -20.89 -23.10
N ILE A 462 12.32 -21.72 -23.78
CA ILE A 462 11.49 -22.75 -23.17
C ILE A 462 11.92 -24.11 -23.71
N GLN A 463 12.26 -25.03 -22.82
CA GLN A 463 12.43 -26.43 -23.16
C GLN A 463 11.12 -27.18 -22.87
N VAL A 464 10.48 -27.67 -23.93
CA VAL A 464 9.29 -28.51 -23.83
C VAL A 464 9.72 -29.97 -23.82
N ASN A 465 9.52 -30.64 -22.69
CA ASN A 465 9.83 -32.06 -22.51
C ASN A 465 8.64 -32.95 -22.91
N ASP A 466 8.93 -34.23 -23.19
CA ASP A 466 7.87 -35.24 -23.43
C ASP A 466 7.16 -35.61 -22.12
N CYS A 467 6.02 -36.31 -22.21
CA CYS A 467 5.25 -36.73 -21.05
C CYS A 467 6.08 -37.61 -20.11
N ASN A 468 5.88 -37.45 -18.80
CA ASN A 468 6.49 -38.34 -17.81
C ASN A 468 6.02 -39.78 -18.00
N GLN A 469 6.83 -40.77 -17.60
CA GLN A 469 6.53 -42.21 -17.77
C GLN A 469 5.15 -42.63 -17.21
N ASN A 470 4.66 -41.93 -16.18
CA ASN A 470 3.38 -42.21 -15.52
C ASN A 470 2.17 -41.48 -16.12
N GLN A 471 2.37 -40.62 -17.13
CA GLN A 471 1.32 -39.85 -17.79
C GLN A 471 0.92 -40.47 -19.13
N ILE A 472 -0.31 -40.21 -19.55
CA ILE A 472 -0.87 -40.71 -20.81
C ILE A 472 -0.70 -39.63 -21.87
N LYS A 473 0.08 -39.94 -22.91
CA LYS A 473 0.28 -39.08 -24.07
C LYS A 473 -0.92 -39.23 -25.00
N LYS A 474 -1.66 -38.14 -25.22
CA LYS A 474 -2.78 -38.06 -26.16
C LYS A 474 -2.50 -37.02 -27.22
N LEU A 475 -3.14 -37.16 -28.38
CA LEU A 475 -3.10 -36.17 -29.44
C LEU A 475 -4.36 -35.31 -29.37
N ASN A 476 -4.20 -33.99 -29.43
CA ASN A 476 -5.35 -33.10 -29.56
C ASN A 476 -5.90 -33.15 -31.00
N ARG A 477 -7.00 -32.42 -31.27
CA ARG A 477 -7.61 -32.34 -32.62
C ARG A 477 -6.67 -31.82 -33.72
N LYS A 478 -5.52 -31.25 -33.36
CA LYS A 478 -4.49 -30.71 -34.25
C LYS A 478 -3.22 -31.59 -34.26
N GLU A 479 -3.31 -32.85 -33.81
CA GLU A 479 -2.20 -33.81 -33.78
C GLU A 479 -1.00 -33.40 -32.91
N ILE A 480 -1.20 -32.49 -31.95
CA ILE A 480 -0.16 -32.09 -31.00
C ILE A 480 -0.27 -32.95 -29.74
N PRO A 481 0.83 -33.56 -29.27
CA PRO A 481 0.82 -34.36 -28.06
C PRO A 481 0.55 -33.49 -26.83
N TYR A 482 -0.28 -33.97 -25.92
CA TYR A 482 -0.50 -33.41 -24.58
C TYR A 482 -0.55 -34.54 -23.55
N CYS A 483 -0.16 -34.23 -22.32
CA CYS A 483 -0.10 -35.20 -21.24
C CYS A 483 -1.39 -35.12 -20.41
N GLU A 484 -2.09 -36.24 -20.24
CA GLU A 484 -3.14 -36.38 -19.23
C GLU A 484 -2.65 -37.27 -18.09
N ASP A 485 -2.97 -36.89 -16.86
CA ASP A 485 -2.84 -37.80 -15.74
C ASP A 485 -3.86 -38.95 -15.87
N PRO A 486 -3.49 -40.18 -15.48
CA PRO A 486 -4.39 -41.34 -15.57
C PRO A 486 -5.63 -41.15 -14.71
N LYS A 487 -6.80 -41.43 -15.29
CA LYS A 487 -8.11 -41.42 -14.61
C LYS A 487 -8.41 -42.82 -14.09
N CYS A 488 -8.65 -42.94 -12.79
CA CYS A 488 -9.09 -44.18 -12.15
C CYS A 488 -10.60 -44.13 -11.89
N ARG A 489 -11.21 -45.27 -11.53
CA ARG A 489 -12.63 -45.36 -11.16
C ARG A 489 -12.97 -44.37 -10.05
N ASP A 490 -14.21 -43.88 -10.01
CA ASP A 490 -14.68 -42.98 -8.93
C ASP A 490 -14.53 -43.60 -7.53
N SER A 491 -14.49 -44.94 -7.44
CA SER A 491 -14.22 -45.66 -6.19
C SER A 491 -12.76 -45.55 -5.72
N CYS A 492 -11.83 -45.16 -6.61
CA CYS A 492 -10.43 -44.92 -6.30
C CYS A 492 -10.25 -43.48 -5.79
N PRO A 493 -9.81 -43.28 -4.55
CA PRO A 493 -9.70 -41.97 -3.90
C PRO A 493 -8.37 -41.30 -4.26
N VAL A 494 -8.22 -40.98 -5.55
CA VAL A 494 -7.03 -40.38 -6.15
C VAL A 494 -6.78 -39.00 -5.52
N GLY A 495 -5.55 -38.77 -5.05
CA GLY A 495 -5.16 -37.52 -4.39
C GLY A 495 -5.49 -37.45 -2.89
N ILE A 496 -6.18 -38.45 -2.34
CA ILE A 496 -6.49 -38.51 -0.90
C ILE A 496 -5.68 -39.63 -0.23
N TYR A 497 -5.88 -40.88 -0.65
CA TYR A 497 -5.18 -42.05 -0.08
C TYR A 497 -4.73 -43.10 -1.11
N ALA A 498 -4.97 -42.83 -2.39
CA ALA A 498 -4.46 -43.61 -3.51
C ALA A 498 -3.82 -42.73 -4.57
N LYS A 499 -2.89 -43.31 -5.34
CA LYS A 499 -2.44 -42.77 -6.63
C LYS A 499 -2.98 -43.63 -7.76
N CYS A 500 -3.36 -42.98 -8.84
CA CYS A 500 -3.70 -43.66 -10.08
C CYS A 500 -2.42 -43.88 -10.89
N ILE A 501 -2.12 -45.13 -11.24
CA ILE A 501 -0.96 -45.49 -12.06
C ILE A 501 -1.46 -45.98 -13.41
N LYS A 502 -0.81 -45.51 -14.48
CA LYS A 502 -1.03 -45.98 -15.84
C LYS A 502 -0.75 -47.47 -15.94
N SER A 503 -1.62 -48.20 -16.66
CA SER A 503 -1.42 -49.62 -16.97
C SER A 503 -0.28 -49.82 -17.97
N ASP A 504 0.48 -50.91 -17.83
CA ASP A 504 1.57 -51.29 -18.76
C ASP A 504 1.04 -51.64 -20.17
N ASN A 505 -0.26 -51.92 -20.31
CA ASN A 505 -0.91 -52.12 -21.60
C ASN A 505 -1.13 -50.77 -22.30
N ILE A 506 -0.27 -50.49 -23.27
CA ILE A 506 -0.25 -49.26 -24.09
C ILE A 506 -1.59 -49.10 -24.82
N THR A 507 -2.43 -48.20 -24.30
CA THR A 507 -3.59 -47.66 -25.00
C THR A 507 -3.47 -46.13 -25.02
N LEU A 508 -3.72 -45.52 -26.18
CA LEU A 508 -3.77 -44.07 -26.37
C LEU A 508 -5.03 -43.44 -25.73
N GLU A 509 -5.81 -44.23 -25.00
CA GLU A 509 -7.04 -43.83 -24.34
C GLU A 509 -6.88 -43.92 -22.82
N ASN A 510 -7.23 -42.82 -22.14
CA ASN A 510 -7.25 -42.74 -20.68
C ASN A 510 -8.50 -43.44 -20.12
N ASP A 511 -8.59 -44.75 -20.31
CA ASP A 511 -9.71 -45.58 -19.86
C ASP A 511 -9.62 -45.86 -18.35
N ILE A 512 -10.67 -45.42 -17.66
CA ILE A 512 -10.93 -45.61 -16.24
C ILE A 512 -10.82 -47.07 -15.80
N LYS A 513 -11.10 -48.03 -16.70
CA LYS A 513 -11.08 -49.46 -16.38
C LYS A 513 -9.68 -50.08 -16.35
N ASN A 514 -8.71 -49.47 -17.01
CA ASN A 514 -7.38 -50.06 -17.22
C ASN A 514 -6.34 -49.57 -16.21
N ASN A 515 -6.48 -48.34 -15.70
CA ASN A 515 -5.54 -47.75 -14.75
C ASN A 515 -5.65 -48.38 -13.34
N ILE A 516 -4.50 -48.54 -12.67
CA ILE A 516 -4.40 -49.24 -11.38
C ILE A 516 -4.48 -48.24 -10.22
N CYS A 517 -5.39 -48.50 -9.28
CA CYS A 517 -5.47 -47.78 -8.01
C CYS A 517 -4.43 -48.35 -7.04
N SER A 518 -3.35 -47.61 -6.78
CA SER A 518 -2.30 -48.03 -5.83
C SER A 518 -2.41 -47.22 -4.54
N CYS A 519 -2.56 -47.93 -3.41
CA CYS A 519 -2.68 -47.30 -2.10
C CYS A 519 -1.39 -46.61 -1.67
N TYR A 520 -1.49 -45.43 -1.07
CA TYR A 520 -0.36 -44.85 -0.36
C TYR A 520 -0.02 -45.70 0.87
N THR A 521 1.26 -45.70 1.26
CA THR A 521 1.76 -46.39 2.46
C THR A 521 0.89 -46.09 3.68
N GLY A 522 0.44 -47.13 4.40
CA GLY A 522 -0.48 -47.00 5.55
C GLY A 522 -1.95 -47.33 5.30
N TYR A 523 -2.32 -47.65 4.06
CA TYR A 523 -3.66 -48.05 3.67
C TYR A 523 -3.67 -49.42 3.00
N THR A 524 -4.73 -50.20 3.21
CA THR A 524 -4.96 -51.53 2.60
C THR A 524 -6.44 -51.68 2.21
N GLY A 525 -6.78 -52.71 1.45
CA GLY A 525 -8.13 -52.89 0.89
C GLY A 525 -8.17 -52.61 -0.62
N GLU A 526 -9.24 -53.06 -1.27
CA GLU A 526 -9.37 -53.03 -2.74
C GLU A 526 -9.53 -51.59 -3.27
N ASN A 527 -10.08 -50.68 -2.46
CA ASN A 527 -10.17 -49.23 -2.72
C ASN A 527 -9.36 -48.41 -1.69
N CYS A 528 -8.37 -49.03 -1.03
CA CYS A 528 -7.51 -48.39 -0.02
C CYS A 528 -8.27 -47.87 1.22
N GLU A 529 -9.41 -48.46 1.55
CA GLU A 529 -10.31 -48.00 2.60
C GLU A 529 -9.84 -48.30 4.04
N ASN A 530 -8.97 -49.29 4.25
CA ASN A 530 -8.58 -49.74 5.58
C ASN A 530 -7.26 -49.12 6.04
N LYS A 531 -7.24 -48.56 7.26
CA LYS A 531 -6.05 -47.98 7.89
C LYS A 531 -5.26 -49.04 8.65
N ILE A 532 -3.94 -49.12 8.45
CA ILE A 532 -3.05 -49.94 9.28
C ILE A 532 -2.64 -49.12 10.52
N PHE A 533 -3.01 -49.56 11.74
CA PHE A 533 -2.66 -48.88 13.00
C PHE A 533 -1.46 -49.54 13.70
N ILE A 534 -0.66 -48.74 14.42
CA ILE A 534 0.45 -49.23 15.26
C ILE A 534 -0.05 -50.12 16.39
N ASN A 535 0.65 -51.24 16.62
CA ASN A 535 0.43 -52.13 17.75
C ASN A 535 1.28 -51.73 18.98
N TYR A 536 0.66 -51.12 20.00
CA TYR A 536 1.33 -50.74 21.26
C TYR A 536 1.31 -51.83 22.36
N SER A 537 0.85 -53.06 22.07
CA SER A 537 0.57 -54.05 23.13
C SER A 537 1.78 -54.45 23.97
N PHE A 538 2.97 -54.55 23.37
CA PHE A 538 4.21 -54.86 24.09
C PHE A 538 4.63 -53.71 25.01
N LEU A 539 4.67 -52.48 24.48
CA LEU A 539 5.07 -51.29 25.21
C LEU A 539 4.13 -51.01 26.42
N ASN A 540 2.83 -51.17 26.22
CA ASN A 540 1.85 -50.97 27.28
C ASN A 540 2.06 -51.93 28.47
N LYS A 541 2.38 -53.22 28.20
CA LYS A 541 2.67 -54.20 29.27
C LYS A 541 3.89 -53.81 30.10
N VAL A 542 4.96 -53.34 29.45
CA VAL A 542 6.19 -52.89 30.12
C VAL A 542 5.92 -51.68 31.01
N ILE A 543 5.20 -50.68 30.49
CA ILE A 543 4.90 -49.44 31.22
C ILE A 543 4.03 -49.73 32.45
N ILE A 544 2.98 -50.54 32.31
CA ILE A 544 2.12 -50.94 33.43
C ILE A 544 2.95 -51.60 34.54
N GLY A 545 3.88 -52.50 34.20
CA GLY A 545 4.76 -53.16 35.16
C GLY A 545 5.62 -52.18 35.96
N ILE A 546 6.32 -51.27 35.27
CA ILE A 546 7.21 -50.28 35.89
C ILE A 546 6.41 -49.29 36.77
N THR A 547 5.31 -48.75 36.24
CA THR A 547 4.50 -47.76 36.98
C THR A 547 3.87 -48.36 38.25
N THR A 548 3.38 -49.59 38.18
CA THR A 548 2.81 -50.28 39.36
C THR A 548 3.85 -50.46 40.46
N PHE A 549 5.09 -50.81 40.08
CA PHE A 549 6.20 -50.95 41.03
C PHE A 549 6.56 -49.61 41.72
N ILE A 550 6.62 -48.51 40.96
CA ILE A 550 6.89 -47.17 41.52
C ILE A 550 5.79 -46.76 42.52
N ILE A 551 4.52 -46.94 42.16
CA ILE A 551 3.39 -46.61 43.04
C ILE A 551 3.46 -47.44 44.33
N LEU A 552 3.79 -48.73 44.24
CA LEU A 552 3.96 -49.59 45.41
C LEU A 552 5.04 -49.07 46.37
N ILE A 553 6.20 -48.65 45.84
CA ILE A 553 7.28 -48.05 46.64
C ILE A 553 6.78 -46.80 47.37
N VAL A 554 6.10 -45.89 46.66
CA VAL A 554 5.59 -44.65 47.26
C VAL A 554 4.54 -44.94 48.35
N ILE A 555 3.70 -45.96 48.18
CA ILE A 555 2.74 -46.38 49.21
C ILE A 555 3.47 -46.91 50.45
N VAL A 556 4.49 -47.75 50.29
CA VAL A 556 5.29 -48.26 51.43
C VAL A 556 5.97 -47.11 52.18
N VAL A 557 6.52 -46.13 51.45
CA VAL A 557 7.10 -44.92 52.03
C VAL A 557 6.06 -44.11 52.82
N ASN A 558 4.84 -43.95 52.30
CA ASN A 558 3.76 -43.28 53.03
C ASN A 558 3.38 -44.01 54.33
N ILE A 559 3.30 -45.34 54.30
CA ILE A 559 3.02 -46.15 55.49
C ILE A 559 4.14 -45.94 56.53
N PHE A 560 5.40 -46.01 56.10
CA PHE A 560 6.55 -45.74 56.96
C PHE A 560 6.50 -44.34 57.59
N LEU A 561 6.17 -43.31 56.80
CA LEU A 561 6.05 -41.93 57.28
C LEU A 561 4.87 -41.75 58.22
N TRP A 562 3.75 -42.43 58.00
CA TRP A 562 2.58 -42.37 58.87
C TRP A 562 2.85 -42.97 60.25
N VAL A 563 3.55 -44.13 60.29
CA VAL A 563 3.99 -44.75 61.54
C VAL A 563 4.95 -43.83 62.30
N ASN A 564 5.87 -43.17 61.59
CA ASN A 564 6.89 -42.30 62.17
C ASN A 564 6.50 -40.82 62.26
N ARG A 565 5.20 -40.48 62.15
CA ARG A 565 4.72 -39.09 62.05
C ARG A 565 5.12 -38.17 63.21
N ASN A 566 5.41 -38.75 64.37
CA ASN A 566 5.77 -38.01 65.59
C ASN A 566 7.29 -37.78 65.74
N GLN A 567 8.12 -38.37 64.87
CA GLN A 567 9.57 -38.13 64.87
C GLN A 567 9.87 -36.68 64.49
N SER A 568 10.92 -36.10 65.09
CA SER A 568 11.27 -34.68 64.94
C SER A 568 11.34 -34.26 63.47
N ILE A 569 12.03 -35.03 62.63
CA ILE A 569 12.20 -34.72 61.20
C ILE A 569 10.86 -34.61 60.46
N VAL A 570 9.91 -35.52 60.71
CA VAL A 570 8.60 -35.53 60.04
C VAL A 570 7.68 -34.44 60.59
N LYS A 571 7.77 -34.19 61.90
CA LYS A 571 7.02 -33.13 62.58
C LYS A 571 7.48 -31.74 62.15
N ASP A 572 8.78 -31.54 61.97
CA ASP A 572 9.39 -30.26 61.58
C ASP A 572 9.15 -29.92 60.11
N PHE A 573 9.13 -30.92 59.22
CA PHE A 573 8.77 -30.72 57.81
C PHE A 573 7.26 -30.53 57.62
N GLY A 574 6.45 -31.15 58.48
CA GLY A 574 5.00 -31.15 58.39
C GLY A 574 4.48 -32.38 57.64
N PHE A 575 3.87 -33.30 58.38
CA PHE A 575 3.35 -34.58 57.87
C PHE A 575 2.42 -34.43 56.66
N LEU A 576 1.54 -33.42 56.68
CA LEU A 576 0.59 -33.15 55.59
C LEU A 576 1.30 -32.72 54.29
N ILE A 577 2.40 -31.98 54.40
CA ILE A 577 3.20 -31.54 53.25
C ILE A 577 3.86 -32.76 52.58
N ILE A 578 4.39 -33.70 53.37
CA ILE A 578 5.01 -34.91 52.83
C ILE A 578 3.97 -35.78 52.12
N ILE A 579 2.79 -35.97 52.70
CA ILE A 579 1.69 -36.70 52.04
C ILE A 579 1.31 -36.04 50.71
N LEU A 580 1.23 -34.71 50.65
CA LEU A 580 0.90 -34.00 49.41
C LEU A 580 1.96 -34.21 48.33
N ILE A 581 3.25 -34.21 48.70
CA ILE A 581 4.35 -34.57 47.78
C ILE A 581 4.18 -36.01 47.30
N SER A 582 3.90 -36.96 48.19
CA SER A 582 3.69 -38.36 47.77
C SER A 582 2.45 -38.54 46.88
N LEU A 583 1.36 -37.82 47.17
CA LEU A 583 0.16 -37.81 46.33
C LEU A 583 0.49 -37.27 44.92
N SER A 584 1.28 -36.20 44.83
CA SER A 584 1.72 -35.62 43.56
C SER A 584 2.50 -36.63 42.70
N LEU A 585 3.40 -37.40 43.32
CA LEU A 585 4.19 -38.45 42.66
C LEU A 585 3.31 -39.62 42.19
N ILE A 586 2.31 -40.01 42.99
CA ILE A 586 1.35 -41.06 42.60
C ILE A 586 0.53 -40.59 41.38
N LEU A 587 -0.03 -39.38 41.41
CA LEU A 587 -0.83 -38.84 40.32
C LEU A 587 -0.01 -38.73 39.02
N PHE A 588 1.22 -38.22 39.12
CA PHE A 588 2.13 -38.16 37.99
C PHE A 588 2.47 -39.57 37.47
N SER A 589 2.72 -40.53 38.35
CA SER A 589 2.96 -41.93 37.98
C SER A 589 1.77 -42.56 37.27
N VAL A 590 0.55 -42.36 37.77
CA VAL A 590 -0.70 -42.85 37.14
C VAL A 590 -0.86 -42.32 35.71
N SER A 591 -0.37 -41.11 35.42
CA SER A 591 -0.41 -40.57 34.06
C SER A 591 0.29 -41.48 33.02
N TYR A 592 1.36 -42.18 33.42
CA TYR A 592 2.11 -43.07 32.52
C TYR A 592 1.33 -44.32 32.11
N LEU A 593 0.35 -44.77 32.91
CA LEU A 593 -0.56 -45.86 32.53
C LEU A 593 -1.38 -45.51 31.26
N PHE A 594 -1.50 -44.23 30.94
CA PHE A 594 -2.22 -43.72 29.78
C PHE A 594 -1.30 -43.23 28.65
N SER A 595 -0.01 -43.55 28.71
CA SER A 595 1.00 -43.10 27.74
C SER A 595 0.77 -43.66 26.32
N THR A 596 0.30 -44.90 26.18
CA THR A 596 -0.05 -45.54 24.90
C THR A 596 -1.51 -45.32 24.56
N TYR A 597 -1.94 -44.06 24.53
CA TYR A 597 -3.33 -43.72 24.25
C TYR A 597 -3.69 -44.04 22.78
N THR A 598 -4.86 -44.63 22.57
CA THR A 598 -5.44 -44.86 21.24
C THR A 598 -6.73 -44.08 21.02
N SER A 599 -7.16 -43.31 22.03
CA SER A 599 -8.42 -42.58 22.03
C SER A 599 -8.29 -41.25 22.76
N TYR A 600 -9.24 -40.35 22.51
CA TYR A 600 -9.30 -39.07 23.21
C TYR A 600 -9.45 -39.23 24.73
N LYS A 601 -10.24 -40.21 25.18
CA LYS A 601 -10.48 -40.46 26.60
C LYS A 601 -9.19 -40.83 27.33
N THR A 602 -8.41 -41.75 26.77
CA THR A 602 -7.14 -42.16 27.36
C THR A 602 -6.10 -41.05 27.32
N CYS A 603 -6.04 -40.26 26.24
CA CYS A 603 -5.16 -39.08 26.25
C CYS A 603 -5.57 -38.03 27.29
N SER A 604 -6.87 -37.75 27.43
CA SER A 604 -7.38 -36.76 28.39
C SER A 604 -7.02 -37.13 29.84
N LEU A 605 -7.05 -38.43 30.16
CA LEU A 605 -6.62 -38.93 31.46
C LEU A 605 -5.10 -38.76 31.66
N LYS A 606 -4.28 -39.08 30.65
CA LYS A 606 -2.83 -38.81 30.69
C LYS A 606 -2.55 -37.33 31.00
N PHE A 607 -3.14 -36.44 30.21
CA PHE A 607 -2.99 -34.99 30.34
C PHE A 607 -3.40 -34.49 31.74
N PHE A 608 -4.58 -34.89 32.22
CA PHE A 608 -5.07 -34.47 33.52
C PHE A 608 -4.15 -34.92 34.67
N PHE A 609 -3.82 -36.21 34.74
CA PHE A 609 -3.03 -36.75 35.84
C PHE A 609 -1.59 -36.23 35.86
N LYS A 610 -0.99 -36.01 34.66
CA LYS A 610 0.34 -35.42 34.52
C LYS A 610 0.40 -34.04 35.14
N HIS A 611 -0.39 -33.10 34.61
CA HIS A 611 -0.34 -31.69 35.04
C HIS A 611 -0.88 -31.48 36.45
N PHE A 612 -1.91 -32.22 36.85
CA PHE A 612 -2.42 -32.13 38.21
C PHE A 612 -1.38 -32.62 39.23
N GLY A 613 -0.68 -33.72 38.94
CA GLY A 613 0.43 -34.21 39.75
C GLY A 613 1.55 -33.16 39.87
N ILE A 614 2.08 -32.66 38.75
CA ILE A 614 3.18 -31.68 38.74
C ILE A 614 2.77 -30.39 39.46
N SER A 615 1.54 -29.92 39.25
CA SER A 615 1.05 -28.69 39.88
C SER A 615 0.94 -28.79 41.40
N ILE A 616 0.53 -29.93 41.96
CA ILE A 616 0.53 -30.15 43.41
C ILE A 616 1.97 -30.11 43.97
N LEU A 617 2.93 -30.72 43.26
CA LEU A 617 4.33 -30.72 43.67
C LEU A 617 4.89 -29.29 43.71
N LEU A 618 4.70 -28.53 42.63
CA LEU A 618 5.14 -27.14 42.51
C LEU A 618 4.46 -26.23 43.51
N TYR A 619 3.16 -26.43 43.75
CA TYR A 619 2.40 -25.73 44.77
C TYR A 619 3.03 -25.87 46.15
N VAL A 620 3.35 -27.11 46.55
CA VAL A 620 4.03 -27.41 47.81
C VAL A 620 5.38 -26.70 47.88
N PHE A 621 6.18 -26.76 46.81
CA PHE A 621 7.50 -26.10 46.77
C PHE A 621 7.39 -24.58 46.91
N VAL A 622 6.53 -23.92 46.13
CA VAL A 622 6.37 -22.46 46.15
C VAL A 622 5.95 -21.96 47.53
N ILE A 623 4.95 -22.59 48.15
CA ILE A 623 4.48 -22.20 49.47
C ILE A 623 5.57 -22.36 50.52
N THR A 624 6.27 -23.48 50.46
CA THR A 624 7.36 -23.78 51.38
C THR A 624 8.47 -22.74 51.25
N LEU A 625 8.82 -22.32 50.03
CA LEU A 625 9.79 -21.26 49.79
C LEU A 625 9.29 -19.91 50.31
N MET A 626 8.05 -19.53 50.03
CA MET A 626 7.46 -18.27 50.51
C MET A 626 7.44 -18.19 52.05
N LEU A 627 7.13 -19.30 52.72
CA LEU A 627 7.18 -19.38 54.18
C LEU A 627 8.61 -19.15 54.69
N ASN A 628 9.60 -19.78 54.07
CA ASN A 628 11.01 -19.59 54.40
C ASN A 628 11.50 -18.16 54.14
N PHE A 629 11.07 -17.50 53.07
CA PHE A 629 11.42 -16.10 52.80
C PHE A 629 10.80 -15.13 53.82
N LYS A 630 9.59 -15.43 54.29
CA LYS A 630 8.84 -14.56 55.20
C LYS A 630 9.31 -14.67 56.65
N LEU A 631 9.77 -15.86 57.04
CA LEU A 631 10.33 -16.13 58.36
C LEU A 631 11.84 -15.92 58.42
N GLY A 632 12.56 -16.16 57.32
CA GLY A 632 14.02 -16.05 57.24
C GLY A 632 14.52 -14.61 57.37
N ILE A 633 15.69 -14.45 57.98
CA ILE A 633 16.38 -13.17 58.15
C ILE A 633 17.57 -13.15 57.19
N ARG A 634 17.63 -12.18 56.27
CA ARG A 634 18.72 -12.09 55.29
C ARG A 634 20.08 -11.93 55.99
N LYS A 635 21.07 -12.76 55.65
CA LYS A 635 22.45 -12.65 56.12
C LYS A 635 23.02 -11.31 55.66
N ASN A 636 23.23 -10.37 56.59
CA ASN A 636 23.87 -9.09 56.30
C ASN A 636 25.38 -9.23 56.61
N LEU A 637 26.25 -9.14 55.60
CA LEU A 637 27.69 -9.45 55.70
C LEU A 637 28.46 -8.61 56.73
N ASN A 638 27.90 -7.51 57.24
CA ASN A 638 28.59 -6.62 58.20
C ASN A 638 28.28 -6.89 59.69
N ASN A 639 27.31 -7.74 60.03
CA ASN A 639 26.89 -7.94 61.44
C ASN A 639 27.27 -9.30 62.06
N ILE A 640 28.02 -10.14 61.35
CA ILE A 640 28.40 -11.48 61.86
C ILE A 640 29.37 -11.40 63.06
N LYS A 641 30.09 -10.28 63.26
CA LYS A 641 31.01 -10.12 64.40
C LYS A 641 30.34 -9.74 65.74
N ASN A 642 29.09 -9.29 65.73
CA ASN A 642 28.42 -8.82 66.96
C ASN A 642 27.40 -9.81 67.54
N PHE A 643 27.15 -10.95 66.89
CA PHE A 643 26.14 -11.91 67.35
C PHE A 643 26.71 -13.05 68.22
N GLU A 644 27.99 -13.41 68.04
CA GLU A 644 28.66 -14.45 68.85
C GLU A 644 28.94 -14.01 70.30
N SER A 645 28.89 -12.71 70.62
CA SER A 645 29.09 -12.21 71.99
C SER A 645 27.81 -12.19 72.84
N ALA A 646 26.62 -12.28 72.24
CA ALA A 646 25.34 -12.22 72.96
C ALA A 646 24.85 -13.59 73.44
N GLU A 647 25.17 -14.67 72.72
CA GLU A 647 24.66 -16.02 72.98
C GLU A 647 25.21 -16.63 74.29
N ALA A 648 26.42 -16.22 74.72
CA ALA A 648 27.02 -16.67 75.99
C ALA A 648 26.36 -16.08 77.25
N SER A 649 25.50 -15.06 77.11
CA SER A 649 24.87 -14.37 78.26
C SER A 649 23.43 -14.81 78.55
N PHE A 650 22.77 -15.50 77.61
CA PHE A 650 21.33 -15.78 77.69
C PHE A 650 20.96 -17.14 78.30
N GLU A 651 21.90 -18.10 78.41
CA GLU A 651 21.62 -19.45 78.92
C GLU A 651 21.52 -19.58 80.46
N LYS A 652 21.71 -18.49 81.23
CA LYS A 652 21.76 -18.57 82.70
C LYS A 652 20.50 -18.14 83.46
N SER A 653 19.42 -17.68 82.83
CA SER A 653 18.25 -17.11 83.54
C SER A 653 16.94 -17.91 83.47
N TYR A 654 16.86 -19.03 82.75
CA TYR A 654 15.64 -19.85 82.68
C TYR A 654 15.65 -21.02 83.66
N ASN A 655 15.60 -20.74 84.97
CA ASN A 655 15.20 -21.75 85.95
C ASN A 655 14.51 -21.12 87.18
N LYS A 656 13.26 -21.56 87.40
CA LYS A 656 12.35 -21.42 88.56
C LYS A 656 11.53 -20.13 88.69
N THR A 657 10.21 -20.30 88.61
CA THR A 657 9.26 -19.58 89.45
C THR A 657 8.30 -20.58 90.12
N TYR A 658 8.23 -20.52 91.45
CA TYR A 658 7.22 -21.14 92.31
C TYR A 658 6.41 -20.02 92.95
N ARG A 659 5.11 -20.21 93.20
CA ARG A 659 4.31 -19.32 94.05
C ARG A 659 3.70 -20.14 95.19
N ILE A 660 3.85 -19.64 96.41
CA ILE A 660 3.27 -20.16 97.66
C ILE A 660 2.36 -19.06 98.17
N ASP A 661 1.10 -19.40 98.45
CA ASP A 661 0.26 -18.68 99.40
C ASP A 661 -0.22 -19.70 100.45
N ASN A 662 -0.09 -19.34 101.73
CA ASN A 662 -0.54 -20.07 102.93
C ASN A 662 -0.13 -21.55 103.05
N GLY A 663 1.18 -21.80 102.97
CA GLY A 663 1.82 -22.92 103.68
C GLY A 663 1.75 -24.30 103.05
N ASN A 664 1.27 -24.47 101.81
CA ASN A 664 1.40 -25.74 101.08
C ASN A 664 1.62 -25.54 99.58
N ILE A 665 2.70 -26.13 99.05
CA ILE A 665 3.07 -26.07 97.62
C ILE A 665 2.21 -27.07 96.83
N LYS A 666 1.35 -26.60 95.92
CA LYS A 666 0.72 -27.42 94.88
C LYS A 666 1.07 -26.90 93.48
N LYS A 667 1.47 -27.84 92.62
CA LYS A 667 1.86 -27.63 91.21
C LYS A 667 0.60 -27.59 90.35
N ILE A 668 0.18 -26.41 89.86
CA ILE A 668 -1.02 -26.28 89.02
C ILE A 668 -0.62 -26.25 87.54
N ASN A 669 -1.30 -27.08 86.75
CA ASN A 669 -1.15 -27.18 85.31
C ASN A 669 -2.17 -26.25 84.63
N ILE A 670 -1.71 -25.42 83.69
CA ILE A 670 -2.48 -24.33 83.05
C ILE A 670 -3.75 -24.84 82.32
N LYS A 671 -3.85 -26.14 82.04
CA LYS A 671 -5.03 -26.76 81.42
C LYS A 671 -6.29 -26.80 82.30
N ASP A 672 -6.17 -26.74 83.63
CA ASP A 672 -7.32 -26.89 84.52
C ASP A 672 -8.10 -25.57 84.72
N ILE A 673 -7.47 -24.42 84.46
CA ILE A 673 -8.09 -23.08 84.50
C ILE A 673 -8.99 -22.85 83.28
N ILE A 674 -8.68 -23.49 82.15
CA ILE A 674 -9.42 -23.28 80.89
C ILE A 674 -10.72 -24.11 80.84
N ASN A 675 -10.77 -25.25 81.54
CA ASN A 675 -11.95 -26.13 81.54
C ASN A 675 -13.05 -25.73 82.54
N THR A 676 -12.76 -24.83 83.50
CA THR A 676 -13.77 -24.33 84.45
C THR A 676 -14.58 -23.14 83.92
N ALA A 677 -14.12 -22.47 82.86
CA ALA A 677 -14.82 -21.33 82.25
C ALA A 677 -15.89 -21.72 81.19
N VAL A 678 -16.07 -23.01 80.89
CA VAL A 678 -16.90 -23.48 79.77
C VAL A 678 -18.22 -24.13 80.22
N ASN A 679 -18.42 -24.42 81.51
CA ASN A 679 -19.61 -25.14 82.00
C ASN A 679 -20.67 -24.29 82.73
N ASP A 680 -20.46 -23.00 82.94
CA ASP A 680 -21.48 -22.11 83.53
C ASP A 680 -21.92 -21.04 82.54
N SER A 681 -22.98 -21.33 81.77
CA SER A 681 -24.05 -20.39 81.35
C SER A 681 -24.82 -20.87 80.11
N SER A 682 -25.58 -21.95 80.28
CA SER A 682 -26.80 -22.16 79.50
C SER A 682 -27.89 -21.20 79.98
N SER A 683 -28.25 -20.16 79.21
CA SER A 683 -29.64 -19.68 79.02
C SER A 683 -29.74 -18.37 78.22
N SER A 684 -30.60 -18.42 77.20
CA SER A 684 -31.41 -17.36 76.57
C SER A 684 -30.92 -15.90 76.49
N ASN A 685 -30.77 -15.45 75.24
CA ASN A 685 -31.34 -14.26 74.59
C ASN A 685 -31.48 -12.90 75.33
N LYS A 686 -31.04 -11.87 74.57
CA LYS A 686 -31.36 -10.43 74.58
C LYS A 686 -30.52 -9.51 75.47
N GLY A 687 -30.01 -8.46 74.82
CA GLY A 687 -30.16 -7.11 75.35
C GLY A 687 -28.87 -6.30 75.50
N ILE A 688 -28.80 -5.25 74.69
CA ILE A 688 -27.91 -4.09 74.77
C ILE A 688 -27.98 -3.39 76.14
N ASP A 689 -26.83 -2.81 76.55
CA ASP A 689 -26.60 -1.77 77.56
C ASP A 689 -26.99 -2.04 79.02
N ILE A 690 -26.02 -2.47 79.85
CA ILE A 690 -25.91 -2.07 81.26
C ILE A 690 -24.43 -1.85 81.66
N SER A 691 -24.14 -0.58 81.94
CA SER A 691 -23.28 -0.07 83.03
C SER A 691 -21.76 0.09 82.82
N ARG A 692 -21.46 1.36 82.50
CA ARG A 692 -20.23 2.10 82.77
C ARG A 692 -20.00 2.41 84.26
N ASN A 693 -20.38 1.53 85.20
CA ASN A 693 -20.27 1.79 86.64
C ASN A 693 -19.94 0.52 87.45
N MET A 694 -18.68 0.10 87.42
CA MET A 694 -17.93 -0.30 88.62
C MET A 694 -16.47 0.08 88.37
N ILE A 695 -16.06 1.28 88.82
CA ILE A 695 -15.28 1.44 90.07
C ILE A 695 -13.87 0.86 89.84
N LYS A 696 -12.86 1.64 89.44
CA LYS A 696 -12.33 2.79 90.20
C LYS A 696 -12.11 2.38 91.67
N ASN A 697 -11.18 1.46 91.92
CA ASN A 697 -10.39 1.36 93.15
C ASN A 697 -9.44 0.16 93.06
N TYR A 698 -8.21 0.39 92.60
CA TYR A 698 -6.99 0.01 93.33
C TYR A 698 -5.79 0.66 92.64
N ASN A 699 -5.59 1.95 92.95
CA ASN A 699 -4.27 2.56 92.91
C ASN A 699 -3.61 2.20 94.25
N ASP A 700 -2.67 1.26 94.23
CA ASP A 700 -1.51 1.27 95.12
C ASP A 700 -0.54 0.19 94.65
N TYR A 701 0.38 0.58 93.76
CA TYR A 701 1.82 0.37 93.85
C TYR A 701 2.42 0.96 92.58
N GLY A 702 3.07 2.10 92.74
CA GLY A 702 3.89 2.75 91.73
C GLY A 702 5.13 1.93 91.39
N ASP A 703 5.69 2.28 90.24
CA ASP A 703 6.99 1.89 89.73
C ASP A 703 7.21 0.38 89.52
N ILE A 704 7.13 -0.06 88.26
CA ILE A 704 8.15 -0.90 87.62
C ILE A 704 7.94 -0.90 86.09
N CYS A 705 8.91 -0.27 85.44
CA CYS A 705 9.51 -0.63 84.16
C CYS A 705 8.67 -0.61 82.87
N TYR A 706 8.96 0.45 82.11
CA TYR A 706 9.20 0.59 80.66
C TYR A 706 9.76 -0.61 79.85
N PHE A 707 9.60 -1.87 80.25
CA PHE A 707 10.10 -3.05 79.53
C PHE A 707 9.04 -3.79 78.69
N THR A 708 7.75 -3.44 78.80
CA THR A 708 6.67 -4.23 78.18
C THR A 708 6.34 -3.88 76.74
N THR A 709 6.66 -2.67 76.25
CA THR A 709 6.27 -2.24 74.90
C THR A 709 7.06 -2.94 73.77
N GLN A 710 8.33 -3.27 74.00
CA GLN A 710 9.19 -3.87 72.96
C GLN A 710 8.94 -5.37 72.72
N GLU A 711 8.55 -6.12 73.77
CA GLU A 711 8.16 -7.54 73.63
C GLU A 711 6.75 -7.70 73.05
N THR A 712 5.79 -6.83 73.40
CA THR A 712 4.46 -6.85 72.79
C THR A 712 4.50 -6.52 71.31
N ASP A 713 5.33 -5.56 70.87
CA ASP A 713 5.50 -5.22 69.46
C ASP A 713 6.17 -6.36 68.65
N MET A 714 7.11 -7.10 69.27
CA MET A 714 7.74 -8.26 68.64
C MET A 714 6.75 -9.44 68.51
N TYR A 715 5.94 -9.69 69.54
CA TYR A 715 4.93 -10.75 69.55
C TYR A 715 3.76 -10.43 68.61
N GLU A 716 3.29 -9.18 68.57
CA GLU A 716 2.32 -8.72 67.57
C GLU A 716 2.88 -8.81 66.14
N GLY A 717 4.15 -8.46 65.94
CA GLY A 717 4.85 -8.61 64.67
C GLY A 717 4.93 -10.07 64.21
N MET A 718 5.20 -11.01 65.11
CA MET A 718 5.19 -12.45 64.82
C MET A 718 3.78 -12.99 64.54
N LEU A 719 2.77 -12.61 65.35
CA LEU A 719 1.37 -13.00 65.12
C LEU A 719 0.83 -12.45 63.80
N LYS A 720 1.23 -11.23 63.41
CA LYS A 720 0.91 -10.65 62.09
C LYS A 720 1.56 -11.45 60.96
N LYS A 721 2.84 -11.81 61.08
CA LYS A 721 3.52 -12.68 60.09
C LYS A 721 2.82 -14.05 59.98
N ILE A 722 2.40 -14.66 61.09
CA ILE A 722 1.67 -15.94 61.11
C ILE A 722 0.30 -15.81 60.44
N LYS A 723 -0.49 -14.78 60.76
CA LYS A 723 -1.78 -14.51 60.10
C LYS A 723 -1.62 -14.32 58.60
N GLU A 724 -0.61 -13.57 58.18
CA GLU A 724 -0.33 -13.37 56.76
C GLU A 724 0.14 -14.65 56.06
N ILE A 725 0.88 -15.53 56.73
CA ILE A 725 1.26 -16.86 56.21
C ILE A 725 0.01 -17.73 56.03
N ASN A 726 -0.88 -17.80 57.02
CA ASN A 726 -2.12 -18.57 56.90
C ASN A 726 -3.03 -18.05 55.78
N MET A 727 -3.10 -16.73 55.60
CA MET A 727 -3.80 -16.12 54.47
C MET A 727 -3.15 -16.47 53.12
N LEU A 728 -1.81 -16.59 53.06
CA LEU A 728 -1.10 -17.06 51.87
C LEU A 728 -1.46 -18.51 51.53
N TYR A 729 -1.50 -19.41 52.52
CA TYR A 729 -1.92 -20.81 52.33
C TYR A 729 -3.34 -20.90 51.78
N LEU A 730 -4.29 -20.16 52.36
CA LEU A 730 -5.69 -20.16 51.93
C LEU A 730 -5.85 -19.65 50.49
N LYS A 731 -5.18 -18.54 50.15
CA LYS A 731 -5.18 -17.98 48.79
C LYS A 731 -4.60 -18.95 47.79
N ALA A 732 -3.48 -19.59 48.13
CA ALA A 732 -2.83 -20.54 47.25
C ALA A 732 -3.71 -21.79 47.04
N LEU A 733 -4.38 -22.29 48.09
CA LEU A 733 -5.29 -23.44 47.99
C LEU A 733 -6.46 -23.15 47.04
N LEU A 734 -7.06 -21.95 47.14
CA LEU A 734 -8.11 -21.51 46.21
C LEU A 734 -7.61 -21.44 44.76
N LEU A 735 -6.37 -20.99 44.55
CA LEU A 735 -5.75 -20.94 43.24
C LEU A 735 -5.53 -22.34 42.65
N LEU A 736 -5.10 -23.31 43.46
CA LEU A 736 -4.97 -24.71 43.05
C LEU A 736 -6.33 -25.31 42.64
N LEU A 737 -7.39 -25.07 43.41
CA LEU A 737 -8.75 -25.53 43.07
C LEU A 737 -9.24 -24.91 41.76
N PHE A 738 -9.01 -23.62 41.56
CA PHE A 738 -9.35 -22.94 40.32
C PHE A 738 -8.57 -23.50 39.12
N TYR A 739 -7.29 -23.81 39.30
CA TYR A 739 -6.48 -24.46 38.27
C TYR A 739 -7.01 -25.84 37.87
N VAL A 740 -7.49 -26.65 38.81
CA VAL A 740 -8.13 -27.94 38.50
C VAL A 740 -9.39 -27.76 37.65
N VAL A 741 -10.21 -26.74 37.95
CA VAL A 741 -11.39 -26.41 37.13
C VAL A 741 -10.98 -26.00 35.72
N ILE A 742 -9.89 -25.23 35.57
CA ILE A 742 -9.34 -24.88 34.26
C ILE A 742 -8.91 -26.13 33.49
N LEU A 743 -8.16 -27.06 34.11
CA LEU A 743 -7.75 -28.30 33.45
C LEU A 743 -8.95 -29.11 32.95
N MET A 744 -9.99 -29.25 33.79
CA MET A 744 -11.23 -29.93 33.41
C MET A 744 -11.98 -29.19 32.29
N GLY A 745 -12.00 -27.85 32.34
CA GLY A 745 -12.57 -27.00 31.30
C GLY A 745 -11.85 -27.15 29.96
N MET A 746 -10.52 -27.20 29.94
CA MET A 746 -9.72 -27.43 28.73
C MET A 746 -10.06 -28.77 28.06
N ILE A 747 -10.21 -29.83 28.86
CA ILE A 747 -10.62 -31.16 28.38
C ILE A 747 -12.05 -31.09 27.81
N PHE A 748 -12.99 -30.44 28.51
CA PHE A 748 -14.38 -30.37 28.06
C PHE A 748 -14.57 -29.55 26.77
N ILE A 749 -13.97 -28.35 26.71
CA ILE A 749 -14.04 -27.47 25.53
C ILE A 749 -13.45 -28.19 24.32
N LYS A 750 -12.33 -28.89 24.49
CA LYS A 750 -11.68 -29.56 23.37
C LYS A 750 -12.44 -30.82 22.92
N ARG A 751 -13.23 -31.44 23.80
CA ARG A 751 -14.16 -32.51 23.46
C ARG A 751 -15.33 -32.00 22.61
N GLN A 752 -15.96 -30.90 23.00
CA GLN A 752 -17.19 -30.39 22.37
C GLN A 752 -16.94 -29.83 20.96
N LYS A 753 -15.78 -29.23 20.72
CA LYS A 753 -15.48 -28.55 19.46
C LYS A 753 -15.35 -29.50 18.25
N ASP A 754 -15.13 -30.79 18.47
CA ASP A 754 -14.66 -31.70 17.41
C ASP A 754 -15.34 -33.10 17.44
N GLU A 755 -16.65 -33.20 17.71
CA GLU A 755 -17.39 -34.49 17.72
C GLU A 755 -17.34 -35.26 16.38
N ASN A 756 -16.96 -34.61 15.26
CA ASN A 756 -17.02 -35.20 13.93
C ASN A 756 -15.67 -35.68 13.34
N ASP A 757 -14.52 -35.40 13.97
CA ASP A 757 -13.20 -35.73 13.37
C ASP A 757 -12.32 -36.61 14.27
N ILE A 758 -12.01 -37.82 13.79
CA ILE A 758 -11.06 -38.72 14.45
C ILE A 758 -9.63 -38.37 13.99
N ASN A 759 -8.85 -37.75 14.87
CA ASN A 759 -7.48 -37.30 14.61
C ASN A 759 -6.48 -38.47 14.58
N PHE A 760 -6.18 -38.98 13.39
CA PHE A 760 -5.06 -39.89 13.18
C PHE A 760 -4.00 -39.25 12.29
N ILE A 761 -2.73 -39.55 12.54
CA ILE A 761 -1.57 -39.13 11.75
C ILE A 761 -0.76 -40.35 11.33
N LYS A 762 -0.01 -40.25 10.24
CA LYS A 762 0.92 -41.31 9.82
C LYS A 762 2.30 -41.12 10.45
N ASN A 763 2.92 -42.22 10.88
CA ASN A 763 4.33 -42.24 11.29
C ASN A 763 5.26 -42.36 10.07
N SER A 764 6.57 -42.34 10.31
CA SER A 764 7.62 -42.51 9.28
C SER A 764 7.53 -43.85 8.53
N ASN A 765 6.91 -44.86 9.13
CA ASN A 765 6.74 -46.21 8.55
C ASN A 765 5.39 -46.35 7.81
N GLY A 766 4.59 -45.28 7.74
CA GLY A 766 3.30 -45.24 7.07
C GLY A 766 2.10 -45.65 7.93
N GLU A 767 2.28 -46.15 9.15
CA GLU A 767 1.21 -46.62 10.03
C GLU A 767 0.48 -45.46 10.74
N TRP A 768 -0.80 -45.65 11.03
CA TRP A 768 -1.66 -44.67 11.69
C TRP A 768 -1.50 -44.67 13.22
N ILE A 769 -1.31 -43.48 13.77
CA ILE A 769 -1.27 -43.17 15.20
C ILE A 769 -2.37 -42.18 15.54
N TYR A 770 -3.01 -42.34 16.70
CA TYR A 770 -3.91 -41.32 17.22
C TYR A 770 -3.12 -40.08 17.66
N LYS A 771 -3.38 -38.91 17.06
CA LYS A 771 -2.78 -37.64 17.49
C LYS A 771 -3.62 -37.02 18.58
N CYS A 772 -3.05 -36.83 19.77
CA CYS A 772 -3.83 -36.27 20.84
C CYS A 772 -4.14 -34.79 20.60
N LYS A 773 -5.43 -34.47 20.68
CA LYS A 773 -5.95 -33.11 20.50
C LYS A 773 -5.48 -32.13 21.59
N LEU A 774 -4.98 -32.63 22.71
CA LEU A 774 -4.48 -31.85 23.83
C LEU A 774 -2.98 -31.56 23.75
N ASP A 775 -2.25 -32.10 22.76
CA ASP A 775 -0.77 -31.93 22.67
C ASP A 775 -0.33 -30.45 22.69
N LYS A 776 -1.07 -29.56 21.99
CA LYS A 776 -0.76 -28.12 22.02
C LYS A 776 -0.94 -27.50 23.42
N MET A 777 -1.95 -27.94 24.16
CA MET A 777 -2.20 -27.48 25.51
C MET A 777 -1.20 -28.12 26.50
N ASP A 778 -0.80 -29.37 26.26
CA ASP A 778 0.23 -30.11 27.01
C ASP A 778 1.56 -29.36 26.94
N VAL A 779 1.99 -28.94 25.75
CA VAL A 779 3.20 -28.12 25.57
C VAL A 779 3.09 -26.76 26.26
N LEU A 780 1.93 -26.11 26.18
CA LEU A 780 1.71 -24.81 26.83
C LEU A 780 1.79 -24.90 28.35
N LEU A 781 1.18 -25.95 28.94
CA LEU A 781 1.25 -26.20 30.37
C LEU A 781 2.64 -26.65 30.81
N ASP A 782 3.31 -27.51 30.04
CA ASP A 782 4.72 -27.88 30.27
C ASP A 782 5.62 -26.63 30.30
N PHE A 783 5.39 -25.66 29.40
CA PHE A 783 6.11 -24.39 29.41
C PHE A 783 5.79 -23.52 30.64
N MET A 784 4.53 -23.44 31.06
CA MET A 784 4.15 -22.73 32.28
C MET A 784 4.78 -23.38 33.53
N GLU A 785 4.76 -24.71 33.61
CA GLU A 785 5.39 -25.48 34.68
C GLU A 785 6.91 -25.26 34.67
N LEU A 786 7.55 -25.21 33.50
CA LEU A 786 8.97 -24.89 33.36
C LEU A 786 9.31 -23.52 33.96
N LEU A 787 8.50 -22.48 33.68
CA LEU A 787 8.70 -21.15 34.26
C LEU A 787 8.57 -21.17 35.78
N ILE A 788 7.63 -21.95 36.32
CA ILE A 788 7.47 -22.11 37.76
C ILE A 788 8.67 -22.89 38.34
N PHE A 789 9.16 -23.93 37.68
CA PHE A 789 10.38 -24.64 38.08
C PHE A 789 11.59 -23.70 38.13
N ILE A 790 11.81 -22.88 37.10
CA ILE A 790 12.89 -21.87 37.07
C ILE A 790 12.70 -20.85 38.21
N PHE A 791 11.47 -20.39 38.45
CA PHE A 791 11.17 -19.52 39.58
C PHE A 791 11.51 -20.20 40.92
N THR A 792 11.10 -21.44 41.14
CA THR A 792 11.39 -22.17 42.38
C THR A 792 12.89 -22.44 42.55
N PHE A 793 13.62 -22.73 41.47
CA PHE A 793 15.06 -22.91 41.47
C PHE A 793 15.80 -21.62 41.84
N THR A 794 15.48 -20.50 41.17
CA THR A 794 16.11 -19.20 41.46
C THR A 794 15.80 -18.72 42.87
N LYS A 795 14.57 -18.92 43.34
CA LYS A 795 14.13 -18.54 44.69
C LYS A 795 14.72 -19.43 45.78
N SER A 796 14.77 -20.73 45.58
CA SER A 796 15.42 -21.63 46.54
C SER A 796 16.92 -21.33 46.68
N ASN A 797 17.62 -21.01 45.58
CA ASN A 797 19.02 -20.60 45.65
C ASN A 797 19.22 -19.28 46.44
N GLN A 798 18.32 -18.31 46.28
CA GLN A 798 18.35 -17.06 47.05
C GLN A 798 18.21 -17.28 48.56
N LEU A 799 17.52 -18.34 49.01
CA LEU A 799 17.37 -18.64 50.43
C LEU A 799 18.68 -19.08 51.11
N ASN A 800 19.70 -19.52 50.35
CA ASN A 800 21.02 -19.83 50.92
C ASN A 800 21.66 -18.61 51.63
N PHE A 801 21.24 -17.40 51.27
CA PHE A 801 21.66 -16.14 51.87
C PHE A 801 20.79 -15.69 53.07
N TYR A 802 19.91 -16.54 53.60
CA TYR A 802 19.07 -16.25 54.77
C TYR A 802 19.46 -17.14 55.96
N ASN A 803 19.36 -16.60 57.17
CA ASN A 803 19.42 -17.30 58.45
C ASN A 803 18.00 -17.57 58.97
N GLY A 804 17.82 -18.59 59.81
CA GLY A 804 16.50 -18.95 60.34
C GLY A 804 15.56 -19.58 59.31
N ILE A 805 16.11 -20.19 58.25
CA ILE A 805 15.36 -20.99 57.27
C ILE A 805 15.38 -22.47 57.65
N PHE A 806 14.35 -23.20 57.24
CA PHE A 806 14.29 -24.64 57.46
C PHE A 806 15.31 -25.38 56.59
N ARG A 807 16.08 -26.29 57.20
CA ARG A 807 17.18 -27.04 56.56
C ARG A 807 16.74 -27.84 55.33
N TYR A 808 15.49 -28.29 55.30
CA TYR A 808 14.97 -29.08 54.19
C TYR A 808 14.80 -28.28 52.88
N THR A 809 14.85 -26.96 52.94
CA THR A 809 14.72 -26.08 51.75
C THR A 809 15.84 -26.33 50.73
N ILE A 810 17.01 -26.79 51.19
CA ILE A 810 18.13 -27.22 50.33
C ILE A 810 17.72 -28.41 49.46
N TYR A 811 16.89 -29.33 49.96
CA TYR A 811 16.42 -30.46 49.16
C TYR A 811 15.37 -30.05 48.11
N ILE A 812 14.63 -28.96 48.33
CA ILE A 812 13.77 -28.38 47.29
C ILE A 812 14.64 -27.87 46.14
N PHE A 813 15.76 -27.19 46.43
CA PHE A 813 16.71 -26.75 45.40
C PHE A 813 17.20 -27.93 44.54
N TYR A 814 17.75 -29.00 45.15
CA TYR A 814 18.19 -30.18 44.41
C TYR A 814 17.05 -30.88 43.65
N SER A 815 15.86 -30.95 44.25
CA SER A 815 14.69 -31.55 43.60
C SER A 815 14.24 -30.75 42.38
N THR A 816 14.30 -29.42 42.44
CA THR A 816 13.99 -28.53 41.30
C THR A 816 15.07 -28.57 40.23
N GLU A 817 16.33 -28.76 40.59
CA GLU A 817 17.43 -28.98 39.64
C GLU A 817 17.23 -30.27 38.84
N ILE A 818 16.97 -31.40 39.53
CA ILE A 818 16.64 -32.68 38.88
C ILE A 818 15.37 -32.53 38.02
N GLY A 819 14.34 -31.85 38.55
CA GLY A 819 13.10 -31.59 37.84
C GLY A 819 13.29 -30.75 36.57
N LEU A 820 14.20 -29.77 36.57
CA LEU A 820 14.57 -29.02 35.38
C LEU A 820 15.33 -29.90 34.37
N SER A 821 16.30 -30.70 34.83
CA SER A 821 17.09 -31.56 33.95
C SER A 821 16.30 -32.66 33.25
N PHE A 822 15.33 -33.27 33.94
CA PHE A 822 14.57 -34.43 33.43
C PHE A 822 13.11 -34.13 33.10
N GLY A 823 12.60 -32.94 33.42
CA GLY A 823 11.19 -32.58 33.30
C GLY A 823 10.84 -31.85 31.99
N PRO A 824 10.10 -30.73 32.04
CA PRO A 824 9.47 -30.11 30.86
C PRO A 824 10.44 -29.77 29.70
N LEU A 825 11.72 -29.55 29.99
CA LEU A 825 12.74 -29.25 28.99
C LEU A 825 12.90 -30.36 27.92
N VAL A 826 12.56 -31.61 28.24
CA VAL A 826 12.61 -32.74 27.29
C VAL A 826 11.42 -32.70 26.31
N ASN A 827 10.27 -32.13 26.72
CA ASN A 827 9.05 -32.08 25.92
C ASN A 827 8.90 -30.77 25.10
N VAL A 828 9.69 -29.74 25.40
CA VAL A 828 9.64 -28.41 24.75
C VAL A 828 10.51 -28.35 23.47
N LYS A 829 11.00 -29.50 22.99
CA LYS A 829 11.78 -29.63 21.74
C LYS A 829 10.94 -29.93 20.51
#